data_AF-A0A5M3Y2S0-F1
#
_entry.id   AF-A0A5M3Y2S0-F1
#
_cell.length_a   1.000
_cell.length_b   1.000
_cell.length_c   1.000
_cell.angle_alpha   90.00
_cell.angle_beta   90.00
_cell.angle_gamma   90.00
#
_symmetry.space_group_name_H-M   'P 1'
#
loop_
_entity.id
_entity.type
_entity.pdbx_description
1 polymer ?
#
loop_
_entity_poly.entity_id
_entity_poly.type
_entity_poly.pdbx_seq_one_letter_code
_entity_poly.pdbx_strand_id
1 'polypeptide(L)'
;MKPRVRRSVARSAIRAIASGLVLVLTLSLVRVPAQSRSATADCGLPRALQTTAPVGTTGMEILCGEDAVLADATLVAAADDLVISFAFEGVTQEMMQDAIDEVYQPGVSLSDQALAVLNGQREHFEGASTDIADIVDISDYDDVDVDGTLQATSDGLAIVIPSAEVGEASWGWWWRAVAVMMTALGVRVAVFAFCVSFAAPPASALFVNVCSAVSQGMGAFSGYMVASYFAGRAPNDPQLWAEALAFGLVAALLPGGGWDLGKNWMSKALPGTAVRVSKVLKDLAVAIRGWAGETISNLVNSAGEKWAELSQLIWDAIVREAHRRGIPMTVSPLRVMPLGDSITYGVESSDGDGYRDELYDYLKGIASSVDFVGSVQAGSMSDRDNQGHPGKRIGEIAAFAYCTVPRYQPNVITLHAGTNDINQDYNLSAAPTRLKKLINQALTHSPRATVLVAQLIPTGKAGLQPLIDAYNAALPDMVEDLQSEGKHVLLVSMRRVLVSDGLENDAHPTDAGYAKMADAWYDALMAAEAKGWIESPLPENEANGCDPASSPIDDDPGDSSVGSSDPGENPIGSSGTALGEGWRALGVIAPGYGTRIGRTIIAELNGDQRADYLQVAADGSFRASVNTVGTPGQPDWVNVGTYKPGDDVQGDEVRFADLNGDGRDDYLVVSSDSKVRAYINFRGPDNKLEFAHWGTVFQEASFSRNNLRFADVTGDGRDDILRVSAEGAVHAYRNMWDPTSQQVSSQPQPPDWQLWLNWAGGTQGSSLEAVRFADGDGDGPADYLQVGGDGSVHAFLNRGGGGNGSFEARHNWAYASNYPRQYVQFADISGDGKADYLVVYDGGSVRAWLNRGGN
;
A
#
# COMPACT_ATOMS: atom_id res chain seq x y z
N MET A 1 38.12 8.39 11.81
CA MET A 1 38.65 7.72 10.59
C MET A 1 38.49 8.62 9.37
N LYS A 2 39.54 8.79 8.55
CA LYS A 2 39.50 9.61 7.32
C LYS A 2 38.50 9.04 6.28
N PRO A 3 37.87 9.86 5.42
CA PRO A 3 36.84 9.42 4.45
C PRO A 3 37.29 8.32 3.47
N ARG A 4 38.58 8.25 3.15
CA ARG A 4 39.16 7.19 2.30
C ARG A 4 39.21 5.82 3.01
N VAL A 5 39.45 5.79 4.32
CA VAL A 5 39.47 4.56 5.13
C VAL A 5 38.05 4.00 5.28
N ARG A 6 37.04 4.87 5.46
CA ARG A 6 35.61 4.45 5.48
C ARG A 6 35.16 3.78 4.18
N ARG A 7 35.68 4.21 3.02
CA ARG A 7 35.32 3.64 1.71
C ARG A 7 36.03 2.31 1.41
N SER A 8 37.24 2.08 1.90
CA SER A 8 37.92 0.77 1.75
C SER A 8 37.36 -0.26 2.73
N VAL A 9 37.14 0.12 3.99
CA VAL A 9 36.54 -0.77 5.01
C VAL A 9 35.14 -1.22 4.59
N ALA A 10 34.32 -0.33 4.02
CA ALA A 10 33.00 -0.69 3.50
C ALA A 10 33.07 -1.66 2.32
N ARG A 11 33.94 -1.42 1.32
CA ARG A 11 34.12 -2.33 0.17
C ARG A 11 34.67 -3.70 0.56
N SER A 12 35.47 -3.74 1.63
CA SER A 12 36.05 -4.99 2.12
C SER A 12 35.07 -5.78 2.98
N ALA A 13 34.34 -5.16 3.90
CA ALA A 13 33.26 -5.84 4.65
C ALA A 13 32.21 -6.47 3.72
N ILE A 14 31.94 -5.81 2.59
CA ILE A 14 31.09 -6.32 1.50
C ILE A 14 31.66 -7.61 0.87
N ARG A 15 32.99 -7.74 0.76
CA ARG A 15 33.64 -8.97 0.28
C ARG A 15 33.57 -10.11 1.29
N ALA A 16 33.68 -9.84 2.60
CA ALA A 16 33.51 -10.85 3.66
C ALA A 16 32.12 -11.48 3.61
N ILE A 17 31.10 -10.61 3.54
CA ILE A 17 29.69 -11.02 3.45
C ILE A 17 29.45 -11.80 2.15
N ALA A 18 30.04 -11.34 1.03
CA ALA A 18 29.98 -12.04 -0.25
C ALA A 18 30.59 -13.45 -0.18
N SER A 19 31.77 -13.62 0.41
CA SER A 19 32.42 -14.93 0.53
C SER A 19 31.64 -15.89 1.44
N GLY A 20 31.06 -15.40 2.55
CA GLY A 20 30.16 -16.19 3.40
C GLY A 20 28.86 -16.59 2.69
N LEU A 21 28.24 -15.68 1.93
CA LEU A 21 27.03 -15.98 1.16
C LEU A 21 27.30 -16.95 0.00
N VAL A 22 28.47 -16.85 -0.64
CA VAL A 22 28.92 -17.80 -1.67
C VAL A 22 29.05 -19.19 -1.04
N LEU A 23 29.64 -19.31 0.15
CA LEU A 23 29.73 -20.58 0.88
C LEU A 23 28.34 -21.16 1.23
N VAL A 24 27.40 -20.34 1.68
CA VAL A 24 26.02 -20.78 1.97
C VAL A 24 25.33 -21.28 0.70
N LEU A 25 25.50 -20.58 -0.43
CA LEU A 25 24.91 -20.96 -1.72
C LEU A 25 25.60 -22.16 -2.36
N THR A 26 26.91 -22.36 -2.14
CA THR A 26 27.63 -23.56 -2.59
C THR A 26 27.13 -24.79 -1.83
N LEU A 27 26.98 -24.70 -0.51
CA LEU A 27 26.47 -25.76 0.37
C LEU A 27 25.02 -26.15 0.06
N SER A 28 24.19 -25.16 -0.27
CA SER A 28 22.78 -25.36 -0.62
C SER A 28 22.57 -26.03 -1.99
N LEU A 29 23.60 -26.11 -2.84
CA LEU A 29 23.47 -26.48 -4.25
C LEU A 29 24.46 -27.56 -4.72
N VAL A 30 25.18 -28.23 -3.81
CA VAL A 30 25.95 -29.42 -4.14
C VAL A 30 25.00 -30.54 -4.61
N ARG A 31 24.69 -30.56 -5.91
CA ARG A 31 24.28 -31.79 -6.59
C ARG A 31 25.53 -32.62 -6.79
N VAL A 32 25.68 -33.65 -5.97
CA VAL A 32 26.80 -34.57 -6.07
C VAL A 32 26.70 -35.40 -7.37
N PRO A 33 27.62 -35.28 -8.34
CA PRO A 33 27.64 -36.10 -9.55
C PRO A 33 28.16 -37.50 -9.26
N ALA A 34 27.73 -38.47 -10.08
CA ALA A 34 28.19 -39.85 -10.00
C ALA A 34 29.63 -40.03 -10.55
N GLN A 35 30.50 -40.64 -9.72
CA GLN A 35 31.74 -41.37 -10.03
C GLN A 35 32.97 -40.62 -10.59
N SER A 36 34.13 -40.82 -9.94
CA SER A 36 35.31 -41.51 -10.52
C SER A 36 36.35 -41.86 -9.43
N ARG A 37 37.32 -42.74 -9.74
CA ARG A 37 38.20 -43.51 -8.81
C ARG A 37 39.56 -42.85 -8.50
N SER A 38 40.06 -43.06 -7.27
CA SER A 38 41.46 -43.43 -6.92
C SER A 38 41.53 -43.99 -5.47
N ALA A 39 42.50 -44.85 -5.15
CA ALA A 39 42.71 -45.57 -3.88
C ALA A 39 43.60 -44.73 -2.92
N THR A 40 43.48 -44.74 -1.58
CA THR A 40 43.86 -45.86 -0.69
C THR A 40 43.38 -45.84 0.78
N ALA A 41 42.53 -44.92 1.27
CA ALA A 41 41.98 -44.98 2.64
C ALA A 41 40.46 -44.70 2.65
N ASP A 42 39.67 -45.54 3.31
CA ASP A 42 38.21 -45.37 3.42
C ASP A 42 37.91 -44.71 4.77
N CYS A 43 37.87 -43.38 4.82
CA CYS A 43 37.48 -42.59 6.00
C CYS A 43 35.97 -42.62 6.29
N GLY A 44 35.24 -43.61 5.77
CA GLY A 44 33.79 -43.74 5.90
C GLY A 44 32.96 -42.86 4.94
N LEU A 45 33.62 -42.17 3.99
CA LEU A 45 32.96 -41.29 3.02
C LEU A 45 32.24 -42.08 1.90
N PRO A 46 30.94 -41.83 1.64
CA PRO A 46 30.30 -42.26 0.41
C PRO A 46 31.05 -41.68 -0.80
N ARG A 47 31.55 -42.53 -1.71
CA ARG A 47 32.39 -42.16 -2.89
C ARG A 47 31.84 -41.03 -3.79
N ALA A 48 30.59 -40.65 -3.64
CA ALA A 48 30.00 -39.52 -4.33
C ALA A 48 30.60 -38.17 -3.84
N LEU A 49 31.06 -38.10 -2.57
CA LEU A 49 31.43 -36.85 -1.88
C LEU A 49 32.86 -36.33 -2.09
N GLN A 50 33.75 -37.09 -2.72
CA GLN A 50 35.10 -36.59 -3.00
C GLN A 50 35.03 -35.55 -4.11
N THR A 51 34.98 -34.27 -3.73
CA THR A 51 34.98 -33.14 -4.65
C THR A 51 36.38 -32.55 -4.71
N THR A 52 37.03 -32.59 -5.88
CA THR A 52 38.25 -31.82 -6.13
C THR A 52 37.85 -30.48 -6.74
N ALA A 53 37.96 -29.39 -6.00
CA ALA A 53 37.94 -28.06 -6.60
C ALA A 53 39.36 -27.73 -7.11
N PRO A 54 39.51 -26.84 -8.11
CA PRO A 54 40.83 -26.34 -8.47
C PRO A 54 41.42 -25.52 -7.30
N VAL A 55 42.64 -25.89 -6.89
CA VAL A 55 43.47 -25.16 -5.91
C VAL A 55 43.49 -23.66 -6.25
N GLY A 56 43.14 -22.80 -5.28
CA GLY A 56 43.14 -21.34 -5.43
C GLY A 56 41.79 -20.70 -5.78
N THR A 57 40.67 -21.39 -5.57
CA THR A 57 39.30 -20.82 -5.66
C THR A 57 38.60 -20.91 -4.31
N THR A 58 37.73 -19.94 -3.97
CA THR A 58 36.97 -19.98 -2.70
C THR A 58 36.00 -21.16 -2.73
N GLY A 59 36.11 -22.11 -1.80
CA GLY A 59 35.34 -23.37 -1.85
C GLY A 59 35.49 -24.26 -0.61
N MET A 60 34.62 -25.28 -0.50
CA MET A 60 34.69 -26.32 0.54
C MET A 60 35.07 -27.66 -0.11
N GLU A 61 35.96 -28.42 0.53
CA GLU A 61 36.35 -29.77 0.14
C GLU A 61 36.15 -30.74 1.29
N ILE A 62 35.71 -31.96 1.00
CA ILE A 62 35.60 -33.06 1.97
C ILE A 62 36.54 -34.18 1.51
N LEU A 63 37.56 -34.47 2.31
CA LEU A 63 38.68 -35.34 1.97
C LEU A 63 38.91 -36.36 3.10
N CYS A 64 39.55 -37.48 2.77
CA CYS A 64 40.19 -38.29 3.81
C CYS A 64 41.53 -37.64 4.19
N GLY A 65 41.98 -37.84 5.43
CA GLY A 65 43.15 -37.14 5.96
C GLY A 65 44.44 -37.38 5.16
N GLU A 66 44.62 -38.56 4.55
CA GLU A 66 45.74 -38.81 3.63
C GLU A 66 45.74 -37.83 2.45
N ASP A 67 44.58 -37.64 1.80
CA ASP A 67 44.42 -36.74 0.66
C ASP A 67 44.52 -35.27 1.09
N ALA A 68 44.00 -34.93 2.27
CA ALA A 68 44.04 -33.58 2.80
C ALA A 68 45.48 -33.12 3.13
N VAL A 69 46.29 -33.98 3.76
CA VAL A 69 47.69 -33.68 4.08
C VAL A 69 48.55 -33.59 2.81
N LEU A 70 48.18 -34.34 1.76
CA LEU A 70 48.82 -34.20 0.44
C LEU A 70 48.47 -32.88 -0.24
N ALA A 71 47.24 -32.40 -0.08
CA ALA A 71 46.79 -31.12 -0.62
C ALA A 71 47.38 -29.93 0.14
N ASP A 72 47.49 -30.03 1.47
CA ASP A 72 48.10 -29.02 2.33
C ASP A 72 48.98 -29.66 3.42
N ALA A 73 50.29 -29.52 3.27
CA ALA A 73 51.28 -30.08 4.17
C ALA A 73 51.29 -29.44 5.59
N THR A 74 50.51 -28.38 5.80
CA THR A 74 50.37 -27.76 7.13
C THR A 74 49.34 -28.47 8.01
N LEU A 75 48.51 -29.35 7.43
CA LEU A 75 47.49 -30.11 8.15
C LEU A 75 48.08 -31.29 8.93
N VAL A 76 47.48 -31.56 10.07
CA VAL A 76 47.76 -32.73 10.91
C VAL A 76 46.48 -33.56 11.01
N ALA A 77 46.40 -34.64 10.24
CA ALA A 77 45.28 -35.58 10.24
C ALA A 77 45.80 -37.02 10.09
N ALA A 78 45.15 -38.00 10.72
CA ALA A 78 45.37 -39.41 10.44
C ALA A 78 44.83 -39.76 9.04
N ALA A 79 45.36 -40.82 8.43
CA ALA A 79 45.04 -41.16 7.04
C ALA A 79 43.54 -41.39 6.80
N ASP A 80 42.84 -41.91 7.81
CA ASP A 80 41.42 -42.23 7.83
C ASP A 80 40.53 -41.16 8.47
N ASP A 81 41.09 -40.03 8.91
CA ASP A 81 40.29 -38.92 9.44
C ASP A 81 39.43 -38.28 8.33
N LEU A 82 38.29 -37.73 8.72
CA LEU A 82 37.46 -36.91 7.86
C LEU A 82 37.93 -35.46 7.93
N VAL A 83 38.29 -34.87 6.79
CA VAL A 83 38.72 -33.47 6.72
C VAL A 83 37.74 -32.66 5.89
N ILE A 84 37.20 -31.59 6.48
CA ILE A 84 36.39 -30.59 5.79
C ILE A 84 37.22 -29.31 5.68
N SER A 85 37.75 -29.03 4.50
CA SER A 85 38.59 -27.86 4.22
C SER A 85 37.76 -26.75 3.58
N PHE A 86 38.06 -25.51 3.93
CA PHE A 86 37.47 -24.27 3.43
C PHE A 86 38.58 -23.35 2.94
N ALA A 87 38.63 -23.06 1.65
CA ALA A 87 39.58 -22.12 1.07
C ALA A 87 38.96 -20.72 0.93
N PHE A 88 39.71 -19.67 1.31
CA PHE A 88 39.26 -18.28 1.26
C PHE A 88 40.24 -17.38 0.49
N GLU A 89 39.75 -16.68 -0.52
CA GLU A 89 40.59 -15.74 -1.27
C GLU A 89 41.01 -14.54 -0.38
N GLY A 90 42.33 -14.36 -0.20
CA GLY A 90 42.91 -13.22 0.50
C GLY A 90 43.05 -13.35 2.02
N VAL A 91 42.90 -14.56 2.57
CA VAL A 91 43.23 -14.89 3.97
C VAL A 91 44.54 -15.66 3.99
N THR A 92 45.48 -15.27 4.86
CA THR A 92 46.73 -16.02 5.07
C THR A 92 46.57 -17.01 6.23
N GLN A 93 47.42 -18.04 6.25
CA GLN A 93 47.47 -18.99 7.37
C GLN A 93 47.63 -18.30 8.75
N GLU A 94 48.49 -17.29 8.85
CA GLU A 94 48.70 -16.53 10.10
C GLU A 94 47.42 -15.80 10.54
N MET A 95 46.73 -15.13 9.61
CA MET A 95 45.46 -14.47 9.89
C MET A 95 44.38 -15.45 10.32
N MET A 96 44.37 -16.66 9.75
CA MET A 96 43.44 -17.68 10.15
C MET A 96 43.78 -18.20 11.54
N GLN A 97 45.06 -18.49 11.83
CA GLN A 97 45.46 -18.98 13.15
C GLN A 97 45.10 -17.99 14.25
N ASP A 98 45.32 -16.69 14.05
CA ASP A 98 44.90 -15.64 14.99
C ASP A 98 43.38 -15.63 15.22
N ALA A 99 42.60 -15.92 14.17
CA ALA A 99 41.15 -16.00 14.27
C ALA A 99 40.66 -17.26 14.98
N ILE A 100 41.34 -18.38 14.77
CA ILE A 100 41.11 -19.61 15.52
C ILE A 100 41.37 -19.32 16.99
N ASP A 101 42.53 -18.80 17.35
CA ASP A 101 42.93 -18.58 18.75
C ASP A 101 41.96 -17.64 19.52
N GLU A 102 41.29 -16.73 18.81
CA GLU A 102 40.32 -15.79 19.39
C GLU A 102 38.88 -16.33 19.43
N VAL A 103 38.47 -17.13 18.45
CA VAL A 103 37.10 -17.66 18.33
C VAL A 103 36.96 -19.03 19.00
N TYR A 104 38.02 -19.83 18.97
CA TYR A 104 38.08 -21.21 19.43
C TYR A 104 38.45 -21.26 20.91
N GLN A 105 37.72 -22.05 21.70
CA GLN A 105 38.02 -22.24 23.12
C GLN A 105 38.74 -23.58 23.31
N PRO A 106 40.02 -23.58 23.74
CA PRO A 106 40.74 -24.82 24.01
C PRO A 106 40.03 -25.68 25.07
N GLY A 107 39.80 -26.95 24.78
CA GLY A 107 39.18 -27.91 25.70
C GLY A 107 37.65 -27.98 25.65
N VAL A 108 37.01 -27.28 24.71
CA VAL A 108 35.58 -27.42 24.38
C VAL A 108 35.46 -28.22 23.09
N SER A 109 34.55 -29.19 23.02
CA SER A 109 34.35 -30.01 21.81
C SER A 109 33.95 -29.13 20.62
N LEU A 110 34.26 -29.58 19.40
CA LEU A 110 33.95 -28.81 18.20
C LEU A 110 32.43 -28.71 17.96
N SER A 111 31.68 -29.74 18.35
CA SER A 111 30.22 -29.74 18.39
C SER A 111 29.64 -28.68 19.33
N ASP A 112 30.13 -28.58 20.57
CA ASP A 112 29.71 -27.55 21.54
C ASP A 112 30.04 -26.14 21.05
N GLN A 113 31.21 -25.96 20.42
CA GLN A 113 31.59 -24.68 19.85
C GLN A 113 30.69 -24.26 18.69
N ALA A 114 30.30 -25.20 17.82
CA ALA A 114 29.35 -24.95 16.74
C ALA A 114 27.94 -24.67 17.27
N LEU A 115 27.48 -25.42 18.27
CA LEU A 115 26.22 -25.17 18.97
C LEU A 115 26.22 -23.79 19.63
N ALA A 116 27.35 -23.33 20.19
CA ALA A 116 27.47 -21.97 20.71
C ALA A 116 27.31 -20.89 19.63
N VAL A 117 27.68 -21.17 18.36
CA VAL A 117 27.39 -20.28 17.23
C VAL A 117 25.89 -20.18 16.97
N LEU A 118 25.20 -21.32 16.94
CA LEU A 118 23.75 -21.39 16.66
C LEU A 118 22.91 -20.83 17.82
N ASN A 119 23.28 -21.18 19.05
CA ASN A 119 22.55 -20.85 20.27
C ASN A 119 22.81 -19.42 20.78
N GLY A 120 23.89 -18.77 20.35
CA GLY A 120 24.22 -17.40 20.78
C GLY A 120 24.57 -17.28 22.27
N GLN A 121 25.16 -18.33 22.85
CA GLN A 121 25.42 -18.52 24.29
C GLN A 121 24.15 -18.67 25.16
N ARG A 122 23.81 -19.95 25.42
CA ARG A 122 22.64 -20.44 26.18
C ARG A 122 22.65 -20.11 27.68
N GLU A 123 23.75 -19.58 28.24
CA GLU A 123 23.95 -19.51 29.70
C GLU A 123 23.26 -18.33 30.43
N HIS A 124 22.59 -17.40 29.75
CA HIS A 124 22.04 -16.19 30.40
C HIS A 124 20.52 -16.13 30.59
N PHE A 125 19.73 -17.04 30.01
CA PHE A 125 18.27 -16.93 30.08
C PHE A 125 17.60 -18.31 30.17
N GLU A 126 17.41 -18.81 31.39
CA GLU A 126 16.56 -19.96 31.67
C GLU A 126 15.10 -19.51 31.83
N GLY A 127 14.18 -20.11 31.05
CA GLY A 127 12.73 -20.03 31.28
C GLY A 127 11.91 -19.49 30.11
N ALA A 128 11.71 -20.30 29.07
CA ALA A 128 10.65 -20.08 28.09
C ALA A 128 10.02 -21.44 27.71
N SER A 129 8.73 -21.60 27.99
CA SER A 129 7.97 -22.83 27.74
C SER A 129 7.36 -22.84 26.33
N THR A 130 7.61 -23.95 25.62
CA THR A 130 6.74 -24.69 24.68
C THR A 130 5.95 -23.90 23.63
N ASP A 131 6.49 -23.81 22.41
CA ASP A 131 5.83 -24.16 21.12
C ASP A 131 6.74 -23.82 19.91
N ILE A 132 7.90 -24.49 19.80
CA ILE A 132 8.92 -24.30 18.74
C ILE A 132 9.26 -25.63 18.01
N ALA A 133 8.47 -26.69 18.18
CA ALA A 133 8.88 -28.04 17.79
C ALA A 133 8.95 -28.36 16.27
N ASP A 134 8.60 -27.46 15.33
CA ASP A 134 8.23 -27.93 13.98
C ASP A 134 9.07 -27.47 12.77
N ILE A 135 10.17 -26.70 12.90
CA ILE A 135 10.95 -26.31 11.69
C ILE A 135 12.48 -26.53 11.76
N VAL A 136 13.16 -26.22 12.87
CA VAL A 136 14.56 -26.65 13.13
C VAL A 136 14.73 -26.81 14.64
N ASP A 137 14.53 -28.01 15.16
CA ASP A 137 14.85 -28.34 16.54
C ASP A 137 16.38 -28.46 16.69
N ILE A 138 17.02 -27.49 17.35
CA ILE A 138 18.47 -27.53 17.58
C ILE A 138 18.82 -28.65 18.57
N SER A 139 17.86 -29.15 19.35
CA SER A 139 18.07 -30.33 20.21
C SER A 139 18.26 -31.63 19.43
N ASP A 140 17.85 -31.69 18.14
CA ASP A 140 18.22 -32.79 17.23
C ASP A 140 19.74 -32.85 16.98
N TYR A 141 20.48 -31.79 17.32
CA TYR A 141 21.94 -31.71 17.18
C TYR A 141 22.69 -31.93 18.50
N ASP A 142 22.00 -31.94 19.66
CA ASP A 142 22.63 -32.18 20.98
C ASP A 142 23.21 -33.61 21.08
N ASP A 143 22.77 -34.54 20.23
CA ASP A 143 23.25 -35.93 20.16
C ASP A 143 24.51 -36.11 19.27
N VAL A 144 25.02 -35.04 18.65
CA VAL A 144 26.23 -35.09 17.81
C VAL A 144 27.44 -34.63 18.62
N ASP A 145 28.17 -35.59 19.19
CA ASP A 145 29.41 -35.35 19.93
C ASP A 145 30.62 -35.52 18.99
N VAL A 146 31.25 -34.40 18.63
CA VAL A 146 32.45 -34.36 17.80
C VAL A 146 33.50 -33.51 18.52
N ASP A 147 34.56 -34.17 18.97
CA ASP A 147 35.69 -33.52 19.64
C ASP A 147 36.50 -32.74 18.60
N GLY A 148 36.92 -33.42 17.53
CA GLY A 148 37.56 -32.83 16.34
C GLY A 148 38.73 -31.87 16.61
N THR A 149 39.27 -31.27 15.53
CA THR A 149 40.17 -30.11 15.63
C THR A 149 39.91 -29.12 14.50
N LEU A 150 40.22 -27.86 14.78
CA LEU A 150 40.13 -26.76 13.83
C LEU A 150 41.55 -26.26 13.52
N GLN A 151 41.96 -26.29 12.25
CA GLN A 151 43.34 -26.06 11.83
C GLN A 151 43.41 -25.01 10.72
N ALA A 152 44.37 -24.09 10.82
CA ALA A 152 44.62 -23.10 9.76
C ALA A 152 45.39 -23.76 8.59
N THR A 153 44.82 -23.69 7.39
CA THR A 153 45.48 -24.11 6.14
C THR A 153 46.22 -22.93 5.51
N SER A 154 46.99 -23.20 4.46
CA SER A 154 47.74 -22.19 3.71
C SER A 154 46.87 -21.07 3.11
N ASP A 155 45.62 -21.39 2.78
CA ASP A 155 44.64 -20.49 2.15
C ASP A 155 43.27 -20.47 2.86
N GLY A 156 43.16 -21.04 4.07
CA GLY A 156 41.89 -21.05 4.79
C GLY A 156 41.87 -21.90 6.05
N LEU A 157 40.83 -22.72 6.21
CA LEU A 157 40.50 -23.44 7.44
C LEU A 157 40.16 -24.90 7.16
N ALA A 158 40.64 -25.82 7.98
CA ALA A 158 40.18 -27.21 7.97
C ALA A 158 39.59 -27.62 9.32
N ILE A 159 38.55 -28.44 9.24
CA ILE A 159 37.96 -29.16 10.35
C ILE A 159 38.34 -30.63 10.19
N VAL A 160 39.07 -31.17 11.16
CA VAL A 160 39.52 -32.56 11.15
C VAL A 160 38.71 -33.32 12.20
N ILE A 161 37.98 -34.33 11.76
CA ILE A 161 37.13 -35.18 12.59
C ILE A 161 37.76 -36.58 12.62
N PRO A 162 38.15 -37.09 13.80
CA PRO A 162 38.67 -38.44 13.94
C PRO A 162 37.73 -39.48 13.35
N SER A 163 38.28 -40.46 12.64
CA SER A 163 37.49 -41.49 11.96
C SER A 163 36.52 -42.25 12.89
N ALA A 164 36.87 -42.37 14.18
CA ALA A 164 36.06 -43.00 15.21
C ALA A 164 34.79 -42.20 15.61
N GLU A 165 34.76 -40.90 15.32
CA GLU A 165 33.63 -39.99 15.62
C GLU A 165 32.66 -39.84 14.44
N VAL A 166 33.00 -40.39 13.27
CA VAL A 166 32.18 -40.30 12.07
C VAL A 166 30.97 -41.24 12.19
N GLY A 167 29.76 -40.67 12.09
CA GLY A 167 28.50 -41.42 12.12
C GLY A 167 28.34 -42.40 10.95
N GLU A 168 27.33 -43.29 11.00
CA GLU A 168 27.13 -44.35 10.00
C GLU A 168 27.24 -43.86 8.55
N ALA A 169 27.79 -44.71 7.66
CA ALA A 169 28.10 -44.41 6.25
C ALA A 169 26.88 -44.09 5.35
N SER A 170 25.68 -43.93 5.91
CA SER A 170 24.47 -43.51 5.17
C SER A 170 24.23 -42.01 5.36
N TRP A 171 23.75 -41.34 4.31
CA TRP A 171 23.38 -39.91 4.30
C TRP A 171 22.10 -39.62 5.12
N GLY A 172 22.15 -39.96 6.40
CA GLY A 172 21.07 -39.78 7.37
C GLY A 172 21.12 -38.42 8.05
N TRP A 173 20.50 -38.35 9.22
CA TRP A 173 20.39 -37.15 10.04
C TRP A 173 21.76 -36.62 10.51
N TRP A 174 22.71 -37.48 10.87
CA TRP A 174 24.04 -37.10 11.37
C TRP A 174 24.82 -36.22 10.38
N TRP A 175 24.84 -36.57 9.10
CA TRP A 175 25.52 -35.77 8.07
C TRP A 175 24.87 -34.39 7.86
N ARG A 176 23.56 -34.29 8.06
CA ARG A 176 22.85 -32.99 7.99
C ARG A 176 23.23 -32.11 9.17
N ALA A 177 23.32 -32.70 10.36
CA ALA A 177 23.73 -32.02 11.59
C ALA A 177 25.16 -31.49 11.50
N VAL A 178 26.12 -32.34 11.10
CA VAL A 178 27.52 -31.94 10.90
C VAL A 178 27.62 -30.83 9.85
N ALA A 179 26.90 -30.93 8.73
CA ALA A 179 26.92 -29.87 7.71
C ALA A 179 26.41 -28.52 8.26
N VAL A 180 25.34 -28.50 9.05
CA VAL A 180 24.81 -27.26 9.67
C VAL A 180 25.81 -26.67 10.66
N MET A 181 26.31 -27.48 11.59
CA MET A 181 27.22 -27.07 12.65
C MET A 181 28.56 -26.56 12.11
N MET A 182 29.19 -27.32 11.21
CA MET A 182 30.49 -26.98 10.64
C MET A 182 30.40 -25.73 9.75
N THR A 183 29.27 -25.53 9.06
CA THR A 183 29.03 -24.30 8.31
C THR A 183 28.96 -23.09 9.25
N ALA A 184 28.20 -23.19 10.34
CA ALA A 184 28.04 -22.09 11.29
C ALA A 184 29.40 -21.69 11.90
N LEU A 185 30.17 -22.68 12.36
CA LEU A 185 31.49 -22.46 12.97
C LEU A 185 32.53 -21.96 11.96
N GLY A 186 32.63 -22.59 10.78
CA GLY A 186 33.57 -22.20 9.74
C GLY A 186 33.34 -20.77 9.24
N VAL A 187 32.08 -20.37 9.02
CA VAL A 187 31.74 -18.99 8.63
C VAL A 187 32.11 -17.99 9.74
N ARG A 188 31.85 -18.32 11.01
CA ARG A 188 32.23 -17.46 12.14
C ARG A 188 33.75 -17.22 12.16
N VAL A 189 34.56 -18.27 12.07
CA VAL A 189 36.03 -18.12 12.10
C VAL A 189 36.52 -17.29 10.91
N ALA A 190 36.04 -17.59 9.70
CA ALA A 190 36.46 -16.90 8.49
C ALA A 190 36.07 -15.41 8.47
N VAL A 191 34.84 -15.08 8.85
CA VAL A 191 34.38 -13.68 8.92
C VAL A 191 35.15 -12.91 9.98
N PHE A 192 35.50 -13.57 11.09
CA PHE A 192 36.33 -12.95 12.12
C PHE A 192 37.74 -12.64 11.61
N ALA A 193 38.44 -13.64 11.05
CA ALA A 193 39.79 -13.52 10.46
C ALA A 193 39.87 -12.36 9.48
N PHE A 194 38.89 -12.32 8.58
CA PHE A 194 38.80 -11.26 7.59
C PHE A 194 38.48 -9.90 8.23
N CYS A 195 37.58 -9.82 9.20
CA CYS A 195 37.25 -8.55 9.85
C CYS A 195 38.45 -7.94 10.58
N VAL A 196 39.22 -8.74 11.32
CA VAL A 196 40.38 -8.26 12.09
C VAL A 196 41.56 -7.87 11.19
N SER A 197 41.66 -8.43 9.99
CA SER A 197 42.72 -8.09 9.01
C SER A 197 42.73 -6.62 8.57
N PHE A 198 41.66 -5.88 8.84
CA PHE A 198 41.57 -4.43 8.55
C PHE A 198 42.02 -3.53 9.70
N ALA A 199 42.33 -4.09 10.87
CA ALA A 199 42.87 -3.31 11.97
C ALA A 199 44.32 -2.94 11.69
N ALA A 200 44.65 -1.65 11.79
CA ALA A 200 46.05 -1.25 11.97
C ALA A 200 46.44 -1.59 13.42
N PRO A 201 47.52 -2.35 13.67
CA PRO A 201 47.89 -2.71 15.03
C PRO A 201 48.26 -1.47 15.87
N PRO A 202 47.84 -1.40 17.15
CA PRO A 202 46.91 -2.31 17.81
C PRO A 202 45.44 -1.99 17.48
N ALA A 203 44.65 -3.01 17.16
CA ALA A 203 43.20 -2.89 17.08
C ALA A 203 42.64 -2.42 18.43
N SER A 204 41.65 -1.53 18.44
CA SER A 204 40.96 -1.23 19.70
C SER A 204 40.12 -2.43 20.13
N ALA A 205 39.99 -2.67 21.44
CA ALA A 205 39.10 -3.71 21.97
C ALA A 205 37.67 -3.59 21.42
N LEU A 206 37.21 -2.36 21.19
CA LEU A 206 35.93 -2.10 20.54
C LEU A 206 35.84 -2.66 19.10
N PHE A 207 36.93 -2.58 18.32
CA PHE A 207 36.95 -3.11 16.96
C PHE A 207 36.93 -4.64 16.94
N VAL A 208 37.68 -5.27 17.84
CA VAL A 208 37.69 -6.74 18.01
C VAL A 208 36.31 -7.25 18.42
N ASN A 209 35.65 -6.59 19.37
CA ASN A 209 34.28 -6.93 19.79
C ASN A 209 33.27 -6.80 18.64
N VAL A 210 33.42 -5.77 17.79
CA VAL A 210 32.58 -5.62 16.60
C VAL A 210 32.81 -6.76 15.61
N CYS A 211 34.07 -7.16 15.39
CA CYS A 211 34.38 -8.29 14.52
C CYS A 211 33.82 -9.61 15.04
N SER A 212 33.88 -9.84 16.36
CA SER A 212 33.30 -11.02 17.02
C SER A 212 31.78 -11.06 16.89
N ALA A 213 31.11 -9.93 17.13
CA ALA A 213 29.65 -9.80 16.96
C ALA A 213 29.20 -10.08 15.51
N VAL A 214 29.87 -9.46 14.53
CA VAL A 214 29.53 -9.64 13.11
C VAL A 214 29.77 -11.08 12.67
N SER A 215 30.87 -11.69 13.10
CA SER A 215 31.19 -13.06 12.72
C SER A 215 30.25 -14.08 13.35
N GLN A 216 29.85 -13.89 14.60
CA GLN A 216 28.84 -14.69 15.29
C GLN A 216 27.51 -14.67 14.52
N GLY A 217 27.03 -13.49 14.14
CA GLY A 217 25.76 -13.37 13.42
C GLY A 217 25.78 -14.01 12.03
N MET A 218 26.89 -13.87 11.30
CA MET A 218 27.06 -14.50 9.99
C MET A 218 27.13 -16.02 10.08
N GLY A 219 27.77 -16.56 11.12
CA GLY A 219 27.80 -18.00 11.39
C GLY A 219 26.39 -18.55 11.66
N ALA A 220 25.65 -17.90 12.56
CA ALA A 220 24.28 -18.28 12.90
C ALA A 220 23.31 -18.20 11.71
N PHE A 221 23.39 -17.13 10.93
CA PHE A 221 22.65 -16.97 9.66
C PHE A 221 22.90 -18.15 8.71
N SER A 222 24.17 -18.50 8.51
CA SER A 222 24.60 -19.53 7.56
C SER A 222 24.13 -20.92 7.98
N GLY A 223 24.24 -21.25 9.28
CA GLY A 223 23.72 -22.51 9.81
C GLY A 223 22.20 -22.65 9.63
N TYR A 224 21.44 -21.58 9.92
CA TYR A 224 19.98 -21.58 9.76
C TYR A 224 19.54 -21.81 8.30
N MET A 225 20.25 -21.19 7.35
CA MET A 225 19.98 -21.38 5.92
C MET A 225 20.19 -22.84 5.48
N VAL A 226 21.28 -23.47 5.91
CA VAL A 226 21.58 -24.88 5.58
C VAL A 226 20.56 -25.82 6.23
N ALA A 227 20.21 -25.59 7.49
CA ALA A 227 19.21 -26.39 8.19
C ALA A 227 17.84 -26.33 7.49
N SER A 228 17.40 -25.13 7.14
CA SER A 228 16.14 -24.90 6.43
C SER A 228 16.10 -25.54 5.05
N TYR A 229 17.23 -25.56 4.34
CA TYR A 229 17.34 -26.26 3.06
C TYR A 229 17.16 -27.78 3.23
N PHE A 230 17.78 -28.39 4.25
CA PHE A 230 17.58 -29.80 4.56
C PHE A 230 16.15 -30.13 5.02
N ALA A 231 15.45 -29.17 5.60
CA ALA A 231 14.02 -29.25 5.90
C ALA A 231 13.12 -29.10 4.66
N GLY A 232 13.70 -28.92 3.46
CA GLY A 232 12.97 -28.84 2.19
C GLY A 232 12.48 -27.44 1.82
N ARG A 233 12.91 -26.40 2.54
CA ARG A 233 12.56 -25.02 2.19
C ARG A 233 13.36 -24.54 0.99
N ALA A 234 12.66 -23.88 0.07
CA ALA A 234 13.26 -23.39 -1.15
C ALA A 234 14.11 -22.12 -0.88
N PRO A 235 15.34 -22.03 -1.39
CA PRO A 235 16.21 -20.85 -1.18
C PRO A 235 15.68 -19.52 -1.77
N ASN A 236 14.58 -19.53 -2.54
CA ASN A 236 13.91 -18.34 -3.06
C ASN A 236 12.76 -17.83 -2.18
N ASP A 237 12.50 -18.48 -1.03
CA ASP A 237 11.48 -18.08 -0.06
C ASP A 237 11.90 -16.79 0.68
N PRO A 238 11.21 -15.65 0.48
CA PRO A 238 11.55 -14.39 1.16
C PRO A 238 11.45 -14.47 2.69
N GLN A 239 10.56 -15.31 3.20
CA GLN A 239 10.34 -15.50 4.63
C GLN A 239 11.53 -16.24 5.27
N LEU A 240 12.08 -17.25 4.59
CA LEU A 240 13.31 -17.94 5.01
C LEU A 240 14.47 -16.95 5.19
N TRP A 241 14.65 -16.04 4.23
CA TRP A 241 15.72 -15.04 4.30
C TRP A 241 15.51 -14.04 5.44
N ALA A 242 14.27 -13.61 5.68
CA ALA A 242 13.95 -12.72 6.80
C ALA A 242 14.25 -13.38 8.15
N GLU A 243 13.85 -14.65 8.32
CA GLU A 243 14.10 -15.44 9.52
C GLU A 243 15.59 -15.70 9.75
N ALA A 244 16.31 -16.15 8.72
CA ALA A 244 17.75 -16.40 8.81
C ALA A 244 18.51 -15.12 9.22
N LEU A 245 18.12 -13.98 8.64
CA LEU A 245 18.72 -12.69 8.95
C LEU A 245 18.41 -12.25 10.38
N ALA A 246 17.17 -12.41 10.83
CA ALA A 246 16.80 -12.14 12.22
C ALA A 246 17.59 -13.01 13.19
N PHE A 247 17.68 -14.32 12.90
CA PHE A 247 18.45 -15.28 13.67
C PHE A 247 19.93 -14.85 13.78
N GLY A 248 20.54 -14.47 12.65
CA GLY A 248 21.90 -13.93 12.62
C GLY A 248 22.07 -12.60 13.35
N LEU A 249 21.13 -11.66 13.19
CA LEU A 249 21.20 -10.36 13.86
C LEU A 249 21.06 -10.49 15.37
N VAL A 250 20.13 -11.30 15.86
CA VAL A 250 19.99 -11.54 17.30
C VAL A 250 21.24 -12.25 17.85
N ALA A 251 21.75 -13.26 17.14
CA ALA A 251 22.99 -13.94 17.52
C ALA A 251 24.20 -12.99 17.55
N ALA A 252 24.28 -12.00 16.65
CA ALA A 252 25.35 -11.00 16.65
C ALA A 252 25.35 -10.10 17.88
N LEU A 253 24.17 -9.90 18.51
CA LEU A 253 23.97 -8.91 19.57
C LEU A 253 24.04 -9.49 20.98
N LEU A 254 24.01 -10.82 21.10
CA LEU A 254 24.10 -11.55 22.35
C LEU A 254 25.51 -11.55 23.01
N PRO A 255 26.64 -11.61 22.28
CA PRO A 255 27.96 -11.60 22.90
C PRO A 255 28.28 -10.27 23.62
N GLY A 256 28.72 -10.35 24.88
CA GLY A 256 29.49 -9.28 25.53
C GLY A 256 28.74 -7.99 25.93
N GLY A 257 27.42 -8.04 26.18
CA GLY A 257 26.66 -6.88 26.67
C GLY A 257 26.39 -5.79 25.60
N GLY A 258 26.52 -6.14 24.31
CA GLY A 258 26.32 -5.23 23.17
C GLY A 258 24.88 -4.91 22.82
N TRP A 259 23.90 -5.53 23.47
CA TRP A 259 22.47 -5.42 23.16
C TRP A 259 21.97 -3.95 23.14
N ASP A 260 22.32 -3.14 24.13
CA ASP A 260 21.87 -1.74 24.21
C ASP A 260 22.55 -0.81 23.18
N LEU A 261 23.78 -1.16 22.76
CA LEU A 261 24.48 -0.48 21.66
C LEU A 261 23.92 -0.90 20.29
N GLY A 262 23.56 -2.19 20.16
CA GLY A 262 22.94 -2.77 18.97
C GLY A 262 21.55 -2.23 18.69
N LYS A 263 20.68 -2.14 19.70
CA LYS A 263 19.33 -1.54 19.62
C LYS A 263 19.37 -0.13 19.01
N ASN A 264 20.23 0.73 19.58
CA ASN A 264 20.37 2.12 19.15
C ASN A 264 20.98 2.27 17.75
N TRP A 265 21.84 1.35 17.36
CA TRP A 265 22.38 1.31 16.00
C TRP A 265 21.32 0.80 15.01
N MET A 266 20.59 -0.25 15.33
CA MET A 266 19.53 -0.83 14.48
C MET A 266 18.41 0.17 14.20
N SER A 267 17.83 0.80 15.24
CA SER A 267 16.74 1.77 15.08
C SER A 267 17.12 2.97 14.21
N LYS A 268 18.40 3.36 14.20
CA LYS A 268 18.90 4.51 13.42
C LYS A 268 19.47 4.14 12.05
N ALA A 269 19.97 2.91 11.87
CA ALA A 269 20.69 2.49 10.68
C ALA A 269 19.83 1.70 9.68
N LEU A 270 18.85 0.91 10.13
CA LEU A 270 18.08 0.00 9.27
C LEU A 270 17.43 0.69 8.04
N PRO A 271 16.74 1.84 8.17
CA PRO A 271 16.14 2.52 7.01
C PRO A 271 17.16 2.96 5.94
N GLY A 272 18.36 3.37 6.35
CA GLY A 272 19.42 3.85 5.45
C GLY A 272 20.37 2.75 4.95
N THR A 273 20.38 1.58 5.59
CA THR A 273 21.27 0.46 5.27
C THR A 273 20.65 -0.46 4.22
N ALA A 274 19.31 -0.52 4.16
CA ALA A 274 18.58 -1.33 3.18
C ALA A 274 18.91 -1.00 1.71
N VAL A 275 19.07 0.29 1.38
CA VAL A 275 19.47 0.74 0.02
C VAL A 275 20.93 0.37 -0.31
N ARG A 276 21.79 0.20 0.70
CA ARG A 276 23.19 -0.19 0.51
C ARG A 276 23.34 -1.70 0.39
N VAL A 277 22.55 -2.47 1.12
CA VAL A 277 22.52 -3.94 1.05
C VAL A 277 21.95 -4.42 -0.29
N SER A 278 20.90 -3.79 -0.82
CA SER A 278 20.37 -4.12 -2.15
C SER A 278 21.40 -3.92 -3.28
N LYS A 279 22.24 -2.89 -3.16
CA LYS A 279 23.37 -2.66 -4.07
C LYS A 279 24.45 -3.75 -3.93
N VAL A 280 24.72 -4.19 -2.71
CA VAL A 280 25.68 -5.28 -2.42
C VAL A 280 25.19 -6.62 -2.97
N LEU A 281 23.91 -6.96 -2.80
CA LEU A 281 23.30 -8.17 -3.34
C LEU A 281 23.31 -8.16 -4.88
N LYS A 282 23.08 -7.01 -5.51
CA LYS A 282 23.21 -6.83 -6.96
C LYS A 282 24.65 -6.98 -7.46
N ASP A 283 25.62 -6.38 -6.77
CA ASP A 283 27.05 -6.52 -7.10
C ASP A 283 27.52 -7.98 -6.93
N LEU A 284 26.97 -8.71 -5.95
CA LEU A 284 27.21 -10.13 -5.69
C LEU A 284 26.59 -11.04 -6.77
N ALA A 285 25.38 -10.74 -7.25
CA ALA A 285 24.73 -11.49 -8.32
C ALA A 285 25.55 -11.50 -9.62
N VAL A 286 26.33 -10.43 -9.88
CA VAL A 286 27.24 -10.33 -11.02
C VAL A 286 28.48 -11.21 -10.82
N ALA A 287 29.03 -11.30 -9.61
CA ALA A 287 30.17 -12.15 -9.29
C ALA A 287 29.82 -13.66 -9.37
N ILE A 288 28.66 -14.07 -8.86
CA ILE A 288 28.20 -15.46 -8.86
C ILE A 288 27.86 -15.98 -10.27
N ARG A 289 27.45 -15.09 -11.19
CA ARG A 289 27.19 -15.42 -12.61
C ARG A 289 28.39 -16.06 -13.30
N GLY A 290 29.61 -15.67 -12.93
CA GLY A 290 30.85 -16.23 -13.48
C GLY A 290 31.18 -17.64 -12.98
N TRP A 291 30.56 -18.08 -11.89
CA TRP A 291 30.90 -19.32 -11.18
C TRP A 291 29.81 -20.41 -11.31
N ALA A 292 28.51 -20.07 -11.20
CA ALA A 292 27.44 -21.08 -11.15
C ALA A 292 26.23 -20.83 -12.08
N GLY A 293 26.41 -19.99 -13.10
CA GLY A 293 25.44 -19.81 -14.18
C GLY A 293 24.26 -18.89 -13.85
N GLU A 294 23.32 -18.76 -14.80
CA GLU A 294 22.24 -17.76 -14.75
C GLU A 294 21.21 -17.99 -13.64
N THR A 295 20.93 -19.23 -13.27
CA THR A 295 19.88 -19.58 -12.31
C THR A 295 20.10 -18.95 -10.93
N ILE A 296 21.35 -18.95 -10.45
CA ILE A 296 21.69 -18.45 -9.11
C ILE A 296 21.82 -16.93 -9.13
N SER A 297 22.37 -16.37 -10.21
CA SER A 297 22.40 -14.91 -10.42
C SER A 297 20.99 -14.31 -10.37
N ASN A 298 20.01 -14.97 -11.00
CA ASN A 298 18.62 -14.53 -10.98
C ASN A 298 17.98 -14.62 -9.59
N LEU A 299 18.32 -15.64 -8.80
CA LEU A 299 17.83 -15.81 -7.42
C LEU A 299 18.34 -14.69 -6.49
N VAL A 300 19.62 -14.34 -6.60
CA VAL A 300 20.24 -13.25 -5.82
C VAL A 300 19.72 -11.88 -6.26
N ASN A 301 19.50 -11.67 -7.57
CA ASN A 301 18.87 -10.46 -8.09
C ASN A 301 17.45 -10.29 -7.54
N SER A 302 16.65 -11.37 -7.49
CA SER A 302 15.30 -11.34 -6.93
C SER A 302 15.28 -11.02 -5.44
N ALA A 303 16.22 -11.57 -4.66
CA ALA A 303 16.37 -11.25 -3.24
C ALA A 303 16.76 -9.77 -3.02
N GLY A 304 17.65 -9.23 -3.88
CA GLY A 304 18.05 -7.82 -3.84
C GLY A 304 16.95 -6.83 -4.24
N GLU A 305 16.02 -7.23 -5.12
CA GLU A 305 14.85 -6.44 -5.53
C GLU A 305 13.76 -6.39 -4.46
N LYS A 306 13.55 -7.50 -3.73
CA LYS A 306 12.57 -7.62 -2.64
C LYS A 306 13.01 -6.97 -1.32
N TRP A 307 14.23 -6.45 -1.23
CA TRP A 307 14.82 -5.97 0.03
C TRP A 307 14.08 -4.79 0.69
N ALA A 308 13.38 -3.95 -0.08
CA ALA A 308 12.56 -2.88 0.48
C ALA A 308 11.29 -3.43 1.19
N GLU A 309 10.70 -4.49 0.64
CA GLU A 309 9.55 -5.20 1.21
C GLU A 309 9.95 -6.05 2.43
N LEU A 310 11.19 -6.54 2.46
CA LEU A 310 11.73 -7.36 3.56
C LEU A 310 11.98 -6.57 4.86
N SER A 311 12.09 -5.23 4.83
CA SER A 311 12.45 -4.45 6.03
C SER A 311 11.47 -4.62 7.19
N GLN A 312 10.17 -4.74 6.91
CA GLN A 312 9.13 -5.02 7.91
C GLN A 312 9.20 -6.48 8.38
N LEU A 313 9.24 -7.44 7.45
CA LEU A 313 9.36 -8.87 7.76
C LEU A 313 10.60 -9.21 8.60
N ILE A 314 11.74 -8.55 8.31
CA ILE A 314 12.98 -8.69 9.06
C ILE A 314 12.81 -8.14 10.48
N TRP A 315 12.17 -6.99 10.64
CA TRP A 315 11.92 -6.42 11.96
C TRP A 315 11.01 -7.33 12.80
N ASP A 316 9.92 -7.83 12.21
CA ASP A 316 9.03 -8.76 12.90
C ASP A 316 9.73 -10.07 13.25
N ALA A 317 10.57 -10.58 12.34
CA ALA A 317 11.39 -11.76 12.60
C ALA A 317 12.42 -11.51 13.71
N ILE A 318 13.05 -10.33 13.78
CA ILE A 318 13.94 -9.93 14.88
C ILE A 318 13.15 -9.89 16.19
N VAL A 319 11.96 -9.29 16.17
CA VAL A 319 11.13 -9.13 17.35
C VAL A 319 10.69 -10.50 17.89
N ARG A 320 10.29 -11.41 16.99
CA ARG A 320 9.97 -12.80 17.32
C ARG A 320 11.18 -13.59 17.79
N GLU A 321 12.34 -13.44 17.15
CA GLU A 321 13.57 -14.15 17.52
C GLU A 321 14.10 -13.70 18.88
N ALA A 322 14.16 -12.41 19.15
CA ALA A 322 14.61 -11.93 20.46
C ALA A 322 13.60 -12.28 21.56
N HIS A 323 12.29 -12.34 21.26
CA HIS A 323 11.32 -12.97 22.16
C HIS A 323 11.60 -14.44 22.45
N ARG A 324 11.82 -15.25 21.40
CA ARG A 324 12.15 -16.68 21.52
C ARG A 324 13.38 -16.92 22.39
N ARG A 325 14.34 -15.99 22.38
CA ARG A 325 15.56 -16.06 23.19
C ARG A 325 15.46 -15.38 24.56
N GLY A 326 14.26 -15.00 25.00
CA GLY A 326 14.04 -14.35 26.31
C GLY A 326 14.68 -12.97 26.43
N ILE A 327 14.98 -12.32 25.31
CA ILE A 327 15.64 -11.02 25.27
C ILE A 327 14.57 -9.92 25.36
N PRO A 328 14.55 -9.08 26.41
CA PRO A 328 13.56 -8.03 26.54
C PRO A 328 13.79 -6.95 25.46
N MET A 329 12.89 -6.91 24.48
CA MET A 329 12.65 -5.77 23.59
C MET A 329 11.49 -4.93 24.12
N THR A 330 11.43 -4.76 25.43
CA THR A 330 10.30 -4.07 26.06
C THR A 330 10.17 -2.67 25.47
N VAL A 331 9.08 -2.45 24.74
CA VAL A 331 8.63 -1.10 24.43
C VAL A 331 8.25 -0.40 25.74
N SER A 332 8.23 0.94 25.72
CA SER A 332 7.70 1.75 26.82
C SER A 332 6.35 1.19 27.30
N PRO A 333 5.98 1.33 28.60
CA PRO A 333 4.64 1.01 29.06
C PRO A 333 3.58 1.51 28.07
N LEU A 334 2.66 0.65 27.65
CA LEU A 334 1.64 0.99 26.67
C LEU A 334 0.32 1.25 27.37
N ARG A 335 -0.17 2.49 27.25
CA ARG A 335 -1.55 2.85 27.50
C ARG A 335 -2.24 3.15 26.16
N VAL A 336 -2.98 2.16 25.68
CA VAL A 336 -3.59 2.19 24.35
C VAL A 336 -5.05 2.61 24.47
N MET A 337 -5.49 3.58 23.68
CA MET A 337 -6.91 3.89 23.52
C MET A 337 -7.39 3.39 22.15
N PRO A 338 -8.15 2.29 22.11
CA PRO A 338 -8.87 1.89 20.91
C PRO A 338 -10.02 2.86 20.63
N LEU A 339 -9.84 3.80 19.70
CA LEU A 339 -10.81 4.85 19.38
C LEU A 339 -11.47 4.58 18.02
N GLY A 340 -12.80 4.57 17.98
CA GLY A 340 -13.51 4.37 16.72
C GLY A 340 -15.00 4.11 16.86
N ASP A 341 -15.55 3.39 15.90
CA ASP A 341 -16.97 3.06 15.80
C ASP A 341 -17.29 1.61 16.24
N SER A 342 -18.31 0.99 15.64
CA SER A 342 -18.72 -0.40 15.91
C SER A 342 -17.62 -1.41 15.58
N ILE A 343 -16.73 -1.11 14.64
CA ILE A 343 -15.63 -1.99 14.27
C ILE A 343 -14.64 -2.05 15.44
N THR A 344 -14.31 -0.91 16.06
CA THR A 344 -13.47 -0.86 17.28
C THR A 344 -14.19 -1.44 18.50
N TYR A 345 -15.52 -1.26 18.59
CA TYR A 345 -16.31 -1.89 19.65
C TYR A 345 -16.26 -3.42 19.59
N GLY A 346 -16.15 -4.02 18.40
CA GLY A 346 -16.09 -5.48 18.18
C GLY A 346 -17.44 -6.10 17.80
N VAL A 347 -18.33 -5.35 17.14
CA VAL A 347 -19.62 -5.87 16.67
C VAL A 347 -19.42 -7.03 15.69
N GLU A 348 -20.25 -8.07 15.77
CA GLU A 348 -20.15 -9.35 15.01
C GLU A 348 -18.93 -10.25 15.30
N SER A 349 -17.99 -9.85 16.16
CA SER A 349 -17.03 -10.82 16.72
C SER A 349 -17.72 -11.77 17.70
N SER A 350 -17.28 -13.03 17.75
CA SER A 350 -17.96 -14.09 18.52
C SER A 350 -17.90 -13.88 20.04
N ASP A 351 -16.90 -13.16 20.52
CA ASP A 351 -16.66 -12.78 21.92
C ASP A 351 -17.01 -11.32 22.23
N GLY A 352 -17.20 -10.48 21.21
CA GLY A 352 -17.41 -9.03 21.34
C GLY A 352 -16.12 -8.23 21.55
N ASP A 353 -14.95 -8.85 21.40
CA ASP A 353 -13.65 -8.22 21.60
C ASP A 353 -13.11 -7.56 20.31
N GLY A 354 -13.53 -8.01 19.13
CA GLY A 354 -13.06 -7.50 17.85
C GLY A 354 -11.55 -7.71 17.69
N TYR A 355 -10.82 -6.76 17.10
CA TYR A 355 -9.35 -6.87 16.95
C TYR A 355 -8.58 -6.69 18.27
N ARG A 356 -9.27 -6.31 19.34
CA ARG A 356 -8.63 -5.84 20.58
C ARG A 356 -7.96 -6.98 21.32
N ASP A 357 -8.52 -8.19 21.30
CA ASP A 357 -7.99 -9.33 22.03
C ASP A 357 -6.62 -9.76 21.49
N GLU A 358 -6.53 -10.06 20.19
CA GLU A 358 -5.26 -10.48 19.58
C GLU A 358 -4.21 -9.37 19.66
N LEU A 359 -4.61 -8.11 19.45
CA LEU A 359 -3.69 -6.98 19.60
C LEU A 359 -3.15 -6.91 21.03
N TYR A 360 -4.01 -7.03 22.04
CA TYR A 360 -3.61 -6.96 23.43
C TYR A 360 -2.65 -8.09 23.82
N ASP A 361 -2.88 -9.31 23.33
CA ASP A 361 -1.99 -10.45 23.53
C ASP A 361 -0.62 -10.25 22.87
N TYR A 362 -0.58 -9.71 21.64
CA TYR A 362 0.68 -9.35 20.99
C TYR A 362 1.47 -8.32 21.82
N LEU A 363 0.77 -7.30 22.33
CA LEU A 363 1.40 -6.23 23.11
C LEU A 363 1.88 -6.70 24.48
N LYS A 364 1.16 -7.62 25.14
CA LYS A 364 1.58 -8.22 26.41
C LYS A 364 2.90 -8.97 26.29
N GLY A 365 3.17 -9.55 25.12
CA GLY A 365 4.49 -10.11 24.83
C GLY A 365 5.56 -9.02 24.86
N ILE A 366 5.37 -7.93 24.11
CA ILE A 366 6.44 -6.98 23.81
C ILE A 366 6.59 -5.79 24.77
N ALA A 367 5.60 -5.48 25.62
CA ALA A 367 5.60 -4.29 26.46
C ALA A 367 5.84 -4.60 27.94
N SER A 368 6.48 -3.66 28.64
CA SER A 368 6.66 -3.79 30.10
C SER A 368 5.35 -3.77 30.91
N SER A 369 4.31 -3.14 30.34
CA SER A 369 2.91 -3.22 30.78
C SER A 369 2.01 -2.79 29.64
N VAL A 370 0.79 -3.32 29.58
CA VAL A 370 -0.24 -2.94 28.63
C VAL A 370 -1.52 -2.64 29.41
N ASP A 371 -2.10 -1.49 29.12
CA ASP A 371 -3.31 -0.92 29.72
C ASP A 371 -4.17 -0.36 28.59
N PHE A 372 -5.26 -1.06 28.25
CA PHE A 372 -6.26 -0.50 27.35
C PHE A 372 -7.13 0.48 28.12
N VAL A 373 -7.46 1.63 27.53
CA VAL A 373 -8.21 2.68 28.23
C VAL A 373 -9.34 3.24 27.40
N GLY A 374 -10.40 3.60 28.10
CA GLY A 374 -11.54 4.29 27.54
C GLY A 374 -12.75 4.20 28.47
N SER A 375 -13.84 4.80 28.03
CA SER A 375 -15.10 4.86 28.79
C SER A 375 -16.05 3.70 28.48
N VAL A 376 -15.76 2.92 27.44
CA VAL A 376 -16.57 1.80 26.98
C VAL A 376 -15.90 0.49 27.43
N GLN A 377 -16.71 -0.48 27.85
CA GLN A 377 -16.27 -1.84 28.13
C GLN A 377 -17.06 -2.81 27.26
N ALA A 378 -16.38 -3.59 26.43
CA ALA A 378 -17.02 -4.53 25.51
C ALA A 378 -16.18 -5.80 25.32
N GLY A 379 -16.88 -6.94 25.28
CA GLY A 379 -16.30 -8.27 25.06
C GLY A 379 -15.86 -8.99 26.35
N SER A 380 -15.09 -10.07 26.19
CA SER A 380 -14.72 -11.02 27.22
C SER A 380 -13.23 -11.01 27.61
N MET A 381 -12.39 -10.27 26.88
CA MET A 381 -10.97 -10.14 27.13
C MET A 381 -10.65 -9.57 28.53
N SER A 382 -9.43 -9.82 29.02
CA SER A 382 -9.05 -9.44 30.38
C SER A 382 -9.03 -7.92 30.61
N ASP A 383 -8.71 -7.15 29.58
CA ASP A 383 -8.69 -5.69 29.60
C ASP A 383 -9.56 -5.16 28.45
N ARG A 384 -10.84 -5.01 28.75
CA ARG A 384 -11.91 -4.76 27.77
C ARG A 384 -12.20 -3.27 27.56
N ASP A 385 -11.41 -2.40 28.16
CA ASP A 385 -11.59 -0.95 28.10
C ASP A 385 -11.30 -0.46 26.68
N ASN A 386 -12.18 0.37 26.15
CA ASN A 386 -12.07 0.92 24.81
C ASN A 386 -12.86 2.22 24.65
N GLN A 387 -12.75 2.83 23.48
CA GLN A 387 -13.48 4.02 23.08
C GLN A 387 -14.15 3.81 21.69
N GLY A 388 -14.67 2.61 21.46
CA GLY A 388 -15.49 2.26 20.29
C GLY A 388 -16.96 2.63 20.49
N HIS A 389 -17.56 3.35 19.55
CA HIS A 389 -18.96 3.80 19.64
C HIS A 389 -19.77 3.37 18.41
N PRO A 390 -20.58 2.29 18.51
CA PRO A 390 -21.36 1.79 17.39
C PRO A 390 -22.23 2.87 16.73
N GLY A 391 -22.19 2.92 15.39
CA GLY A 391 -22.99 3.84 14.58
C GLY A 391 -22.54 5.31 14.58
N LYS A 392 -21.41 5.65 15.22
CA LYS A 392 -20.94 7.03 15.34
C LYS A 392 -20.03 7.47 14.21
N ARG A 393 -20.26 8.69 13.72
CA ARG A 393 -19.46 9.39 12.72
C ARG A 393 -18.25 10.08 13.35
N ILE A 394 -17.34 10.60 12.53
CA ILE A 394 -16.08 11.18 13.00
C ILE A 394 -16.26 12.32 14.01
N GLY A 395 -17.23 13.23 13.82
CA GLY A 395 -17.44 14.34 14.76
C GLY A 395 -18.06 13.88 16.08
N GLU A 396 -19.00 12.94 16.04
CA GLU A 396 -19.52 12.29 17.25
C GLU A 396 -18.43 11.53 18.02
N ILE A 397 -17.54 10.81 17.33
CA ILE A 397 -16.36 10.18 17.94
C ILE A 397 -15.44 11.24 18.55
N ALA A 398 -15.27 12.39 17.89
CA ALA A 398 -14.50 13.50 18.41
C ALA A 398 -15.09 14.11 19.68
N ALA A 399 -16.43 14.17 19.80
CA ALA A 399 -17.12 14.59 21.01
C ALA A 399 -16.79 13.67 22.20
N PHE A 400 -16.81 12.35 22.00
CA PHE A 400 -16.39 11.42 23.07
C PHE A 400 -14.90 11.57 23.42
N ALA A 401 -14.04 11.66 22.40
CA ALA A 401 -12.59 11.82 22.58
C ALA A 401 -12.22 13.13 23.28
N TYR A 402 -13.05 14.18 23.15
CA TYR A 402 -12.83 15.49 23.77
C TYR A 402 -12.67 15.38 25.29
N CYS A 403 -13.43 14.48 25.93
CA CYS A 403 -13.36 14.26 27.37
C CYS A 403 -12.47 13.07 27.76
N THR A 404 -12.42 12.00 26.95
CA THR A 404 -11.72 10.78 27.35
C THR A 404 -10.21 10.83 27.10
N VAL A 405 -9.74 11.44 26.00
CA VAL A 405 -8.30 11.57 25.74
C VAL A 405 -7.58 12.36 26.85
N PRO A 406 -8.06 13.56 27.28
CA PRO A 406 -7.38 14.28 28.35
C PRO A 406 -7.49 13.55 29.70
N ARG A 407 -8.54 12.76 29.94
CA ARG A 407 -8.68 11.96 31.16
C ARG A 407 -7.64 10.84 31.21
N TYR A 408 -7.64 9.95 30.22
CA TYR A 408 -6.85 8.72 30.26
C TYR A 408 -5.39 8.91 29.82
N GLN A 409 -5.04 10.03 29.15
CA GLN A 409 -3.68 10.32 28.69
C GLN A 409 -3.01 9.12 27.97
N PRO A 410 -3.65 8.54 26.93
CA PRO A 410 -3.06 7.41 26.21
C PRO A 410 -1.76 7.84 25.51
N ASN A 411 -0.73 7.00 25.49
CA ASN A 411 0.47 7.21 24.68
C ASN A 411 0.37 6.55 23.30
N VAL A 412 -0.62 5.68 23.09
CA VAL A 412 -0.97 5.13 21.77
C VAL A 412 -2.47 5.24 21.55
N ILE A 413 -2.88 5.72 20.38
CA ILE A 413 -4.28 5.74 19.96
C ILE A 413 -4.39 4.97 18.65
N THR A 414 -5.15 3.87 18.63
CA THR A 414 -5.58 3.24 17.38
C THR A 414 -6.88 3.90 16.95
N LEU A 415 -6.90 4.51 15.76
CA LEU A 415 -8.02 5.31 15.28
C LEU A 415 -8.59 4.72 13.99
N HIS A 416 -9.78 4.15 14.07
CA HIS A 416 -10.58 3.70 12.92
C HIS A 416 -11.95 4.38 12.95
N ALA A 417 -12.13 5.42 12.14
CA ALA A 417 -13.34 6.24 12.11
C ALA A 417 -13.62 6.72 10.69
N GLY A 418 -14.89 6.73 10.29
CA GLY A 418 -15.33 7.16 8.96
C GLY A 418 -16.28 6.18 8.27
N THR A 419 -16.35 4.92 8.72
CA THR A 419 -17.29 3.93 8.18
C THR A 419 -18.74 4.41 8.26
N ASN A 420 -19.10 5.06 9.37
CA ASN A 420 -20.44 5.62 9.54
C ASN A 420 -20.66 6.91 8.76
N ASP A 421 -19.63 7.73 8.53
CA ASP A 421 -19.73 8.86 7.62
C ASP A 421 -20.10 8.36 6.21
N ILE A 422 -19.44 7.29 5.74
CA ILE A 422 -19.76 6.64 4.46
C ILE A 422 -21.16 6.00 4.47
N ASN A 423 -21.47 5.16 5.47
CA ASN A 423 -22.75 4.43 5.54
C ASN A 423 -23.96 5.37 5.68
N GLN A 424 -23.77 6.56 6.28
CA GLN A 424 -24.82 7.54 6.53
C GLN A 424 -24.79 8.70 5.53
N ASP A 425 -23.94 8.62 4.49
CA ASP A 425 -23.76 9.64 3.46
C ASP A 425 -23.57 11.06 4.02
N TYR A 426 -22.72 11.18 5.04
CA TYR A 426 -22.58 12.42 5.79
C TYR A 426 -21.31 13.19 5.41
N ASN A 427 -21.49 14.25 4.61
CA ASN A 427 -20.45 15.24 4.29
C ASN A 427 -19.10 14.58 3.97
N LEU A 428 -19.12 13.65 3.03
CA LEU A 428 -18.03 12.71 2.74
C LEU A 428 -16.73 13.40 2.33
N SER A 429 -16.82 14.52 1.60
CA SER A 429 -15.67 15.30 1.16
C SER A 429 -14.91 15.95 2.31
N ALA A 430 -15.58 16.31 3.39
CA ALA A 430 -14.96 16.89 4.57
C ALA A 430 -14.63 15.84 5.66
N ALA A 431 -14.94 14.56 5.44
CA ALA A 431 -14.65 13.49 6.40
C ALA A 431 -13.14 13.37 6.71
N PRO A 432 -12.21 13.40 5.73
CA PRO A 432 -10.78 13.46 6.03
C PRO A 432 -10.37 14.71 6.81
N THR A 433 -11.00 15.86 6.56
CA THR A 433 -10.75 17.09 7.34
C THR A 433 -11.23 16.96 8.79
N ARG A 434 -12.41 16.38 9.03
CA ARG A 434 -12.88 16.08 10.39
C ARG A 434 -11.95 15.09 11.09
N LEU A 435 -11.45 14.08 10.36
CA LEU A 435 -10.47 13.14 10.91
C LEU A 435 -9.16 13.83 11.30
N LYS A 436 -8.62 14.72 10.45
CA LYS A 436 -7.43 15.54 10.77
C LYS A 436 -7.66 16.38 12.03
N LYS A 437 -8.84 16.99 12.18
CA LYS A 437 -9.21 17.75 13.39
C LYS A 437 -9.25 16.86 14.63
N LEU A 438 -9.84 15.67 14.54
CA LEU A 438 -9.88 14.71 15.64
C LEU A 438 -8.47 14.29 16.08
N ILE A 439 -7.59 13.98 15.12
CA ILE A 439 -6.17 13.65 15.41
C ILE A 439 -5.49 14.81 16.13
N ASN A 440 -5.68 16.04 15.65
CA ASN A 440 -5.12 17.24 16.29
C ASN A 440 -5.65 17.47 17.70
N GLN A 441 -6.96 17.28 17.92
CA GLN A 441 -7.58 17.35 19.24
C GLN A 441 -6.95 16.31 20.17
N ALA A 442 -6.82 15.07 19.72
CA ALA A 442 -6.25 13.99 20.51
C ALA A 442 -4.78 14.26 20.90
N LEU A 443 -3.95 14.70 19.95
CA LEU A 443 -2.55 15.06 20.20
C LEU A 443 -2.40 16.32 21.05
N THR A 444 -3.37 17.23 21.01
CA THR A 444 -3.38 18.40 21.91
C THR A 444 -3.69 17.99 23.34
N HIS A 445 -4.63 17.06 23.52
CA HIS A 445 -5.08 16.60 24.84
C HIS A 445 -4.20 15.52 25.46
N SER A 446 -3.49 14.74 24.65
CA SER A 446 -2.45 13.79 25.06
C SER A 446 -1.18 14.02 24.23
N PRO A 447 -0.28 14.93 24.65
CA PRO A 447 0.86 15.36 23.84
C PRO A 447 1.97 14.31 23.67
N ARG A 448 1.94 13.22 24.44
CA ARG A 448 2.86 12.07 24.30
C ARG A 448 2.26 10.93 23.48
N ALA A 449 1.07 11.13 22.93
CA ALA A 449 0.42 10.12 22.11
C ALA A 449 1.08 9.99 20.74
N THR A 450 1.23 8.75 20.29
CA THR A 450 1.33 8.41 18.88
C THR A 450 -0.04 7.98 18.38
N VAL A 451 -0.52 8.57 17.28
CA VAL A 451 -1.79 8.17 16.66
C VAL A 451 -1.52 7.25 15.47
N LEU A 452 -1.98 6.02 15.58
CA LEU A 452 -2.04 5.06 14.48
C LEU A 452 -3.41 5.22 13.84
N VAL A 453 -3.49 5.82 12.65
CA VAL A 453 -4.75 6.10 11.96
C VAL A 453 -4.94 5.11 10.81
N ALA A 454 -6.05 4.37 10.81
CA ALA A 454 -6.30 3.34 9.81
C ALA A 454 -7.02 3.87 8.57
N GLN A 455 -6.65 3.31 7.42
CA GLN A 455 -7.57 3.21 6.29
C GLN A 455 -8.80 2.38 6.71
N LEU A 456 -9.98 2.77 6.24
CA LEU A 456 -11.19 1.98 6.43
C LEU A 456 -11.05 0.62 5.74
N ILE A 457 -11.53 -0.43 6.40
CA ILE A 457 -11.68 -1.78 5.82
C ILE A 457 -12.64 -1.76 4.63
N PRO A 458 -12.55 -2.72 3.68
CA PRO A 458 -13.47 -2.79 2.55
C PRO A 458 -14.90 -3.16 2.97
N THR A 459 -15.86 -3.02 2.06
CA THR A 459 -17.24 -3.49 2.23
C THR A 459 -17.76 -4.07 0.91
N GLY A 460 -18.56 -5.13 1.02
CA GLY A 460 -19.36 -5.67 -0.08
C GLY A 460 -20.70 -4.95 -0.26
N LYS A 461 -21.07 -4.03 0.64
CA LYS A 461 -22.29 -3.22 0.52
C LYS A 461 -22.27 -2.44 -0.80
N ALA A 462 -23.31 -2.66 -1.60
CA ALA A 462 -23.42 -2.09 -2.93
C ALA A 462 -23.29 -0.56 -2.89
N GLY A 463 -22.37 -0.01 -3.69
CA GLY A 463 -22.17 1.43 -3.85
C GLY A 463 -21.25 2.10 -2.82
N LEU A 464 -20.84 1.43 -1.75
CA LEU A 464 -20.06 2.05 -0.67
C LEU A 464 -18.54 1.89 -0.82
N GLN A 465 -18.06 0.80 -1.44
CA GLN A 465 -16.61 0.58 -1.64
C GLN A 465 -15.90 1.74 -2.35
N PRO A 466 -16.43 2.36 -3.42
CA PRO A 466 -15.78 3.50 -4.05
C PRO A 466 -15.65 4.73 -3.15
N LEU A 467 -16.60 4.92 -2.22
CA LEU A 467 -16.57 6.02 -1.24
C LEU A 467 -15.51 5.76 -0.17
N ILE A 468 -15.37 4.50 0.26
CA ILE A 468 -14.28 4.04 1.12
C ILE A 468 -12.93 4.23 0.42
N ASP A 469 -12.81 3.87 -0.86
CA ASP A 469 -11.58 4.03 -1.63
C ASP A 469 -11.18 5.51 -1.74
N ALA A 470 -12.15 6.40 -2.02
CA ALA A 470 -11.93 7.84 -2.09
C ALA A 470 -11.52 8.44 -0.73
N TYR A 471 -12.14 8.00 0.36
CA TYR A 471 -11.75 8.38 1.72
C TYR A 471 -10.32 7.92 2.03
N ASN A 472 -10.01 6.64 1.77
CA ASN A 472 -8.71 6.03 2.02
C ASN A 472 -7.59 6.64 1.18
N ALA A 473 -7.89 7.12 -0.03
CA ALA A 473 -6.94 7.78 -0.91
C ALA A 473 -6.52 9.18 -0.40
N ALA A 474 -7.34 9.84 0.42
CA ALA A 474 -7.01 11.15 1.00
C ALA A 474 -6.13 11.07 2.25
N LEU A 475 -6.06 9.90 2.92
CA LEU A 475 -5.35 9.75 4.18
C LEU A 475 -3.81 9.84 4.08
N PRO A 476 -3.14 9.32 3.03
CA PRO A 476 -1.68 9.46 2.90
C PRO A 476 -1.20 10.91 2.96
N ASP A 477 -1.79 11.80 2.15
CA ASP A 477 -1.44 13.22 2.11
C ASP A 477 -1.73 13.91 3.46
N MET A 478 -2.88 13.59 4.08
CA MET A 478 -3.24 14.10 5.41
C MET A 478 -2.23 13.70 6.49
N VAL A 479 -1.73 12.45 6.45
CA VAL A 479 -0.72 11.97 7.40
C VAL A 479 0.64 12.59 7.12
N GLU A 480 1.02 12.76 5.85
CA GLU A 480 2.26 13.46 5.48
C GLU A 480 2.26 14.91 5.97
N ASP A 481 1.15 15.63 5.82
CA ASP A 481 0.98 16.97 6.40
C ASP A 481 1.24 16.98 7.91
N LEU A 482 0.58 16.09 8.65
CA LEU A 482 0.71 16.02 10.12
C LEU A 482 2.14 15.68 10.54
N GLN A 483 2.80 14.77 9.82
CA GLN A 483 4.21 14.43 10.06
C GLN A 483 5.14 15.61 9.77
N SER A 484 4.85 16.41 8.73
CA SER A 484 5.61 17.63 8.40
C SER A 484 5.49 18.70 9.49
N GLU A 485 4.37 18.71 10.23
CA GLU A 485 4.14 19.53 11.42
C GLU A 485 4.84 18.97 12.68
N GLY A 486 5.55 17.84 12.56
CA GLY A 486 6.28 17.20 13.66
C GLY A 486 5.41 16.28 14.53
N LYS A 487 4.19 15.94 14.11
CA LYS A 487 3.28 15.08 14.88
C LYS A 487 3.59 13.60 14.66
N HIS A 488 3.47 12.80 15.72
CA HIS A 488 3.64 11.34 15.68
C HIS A 488 2.35 10.67 15.20
N VAL A 489 2.15 10.65 13.88
CA VAL A 489 0.99 10.03 13.24
C VAL A 489 1.46 9.02 12.20
N LEU A 490 0.93 7.80 12.20
CA LEU A 490 1.29 6.76 11.25
C LEU A 490 0.03 6.18 10.59
N LEU A 491 0.04 6.10 9.25
CA LEU A 491 -1.06 5.50 8.49
C LEU A 491 -0.99 3.98 8.55
N VAL A 492 -2.09 3.35 8.96
CA VAL A 492 -2.25 1.89 9.03
C VAL A 492 -3.04 1.41 7.82
N SER A 493 -2.43 0.56 7.00
CA SER A 493 -3.11 -0.02 5.84
C SER A 493 -3.88 -1.27 6.24
N MET A 494 -5.19 -1.25 6.01
CA MET A 494 -6.08 -2.39 6.25
C MET A 494 -6.25 -3.32 5.04
N ARG A 495 -5.37 -3.22 4.03
CA ARG A 495 -5.45 -3.98 2.77
C ARG A 495 -5.50 -5.51 2.90
N ARG A 496 -5.11 -6.04 4.06
CA ARG A 496 -5.12 -7.48 4.34
C ARG A 496 -6.52 -8.00 4.70
N VAL A 497 -7.41 -7.13 5.16
CA VAL A 497 -8.83 -7.42 5.36
C VAL A 497 -9.52 -7.42 4.01
N LEU A 498 -10.21 -8.51 3.70
CA LEU A 498 -10.89 -8.75 2.43
C LEU A 498 -12.40 -8.74 2.61
N VAL A 499 -13.15 -8.49 1.54
CA VAL A 499 -14.62 -8.55 1.58
C VAL A 499 -15.12 -9.93 2.07
N SER A 500 -14.38 -10.99 1.77
CA SER A 500 -14.67 -12.37 2.21
C SER A 500 -14.52 -12.61 3.71
N ASP A 501 -14.04 -11.63 4.46
CA ASP A 501 -13.87 -11.73 5.92
C ASP A 501 -15.17 -11.35 6.66
N GLY A 502 -16.34 -11.57 6.05
CA GLY A 502 -17.67 -11.28 6.63
C GLY A 502 -18.31 -9.97 6.19
N LEU A 503 -17.72 -9.29 5.21
CA LEU A 503 -18.09 -7.92 4.83
C LEU A 503 -18.99 -7.89 3.58
N GLU A 504 -19.48 -9.03 3.08
CA GLU A 504 -20.22 -9.13 1.82
C GLU A 504 -21.51 -8.30 1.82
N ASN A 505 -22.25 -8.30 2.94
CA ASN A 505 -23.46 -7.51 3.13
C ASN A 505 -23.43 -6.67 4.41
N ASP A 506 -22.31 -6.71 5.14
CA ASP A 506 -22.13 -5.96 6.38
C ASP A 506 -20.89 -5.04 6.33
N ALA A 507 -20.73 -4.22 7.37
CA ALA A 507 -19.57 -3.40 7.62
C ALA A 507 -18.68 -3.96 8.74
N HIS A 508 -19.08 -5.09 9.36
CA HIS A 508 -18.38 -5.70 10.47
C HIS A 508 -17.60 -6.95 10.03
N PRO A 509 -16.31 -7.05 10.34
CA PRO A 509 -15.54 -8.26 10.11
C PRO A 509 -16.02 -9.44 10.97
N THR A 510 -15.72 -10.65 10.51
CA THR A 510 -15.65 -11.86 11.33
C THR A 510 -14.38 -11.86 12.19
N ASP A 511 -14.28 -12.79 13.15
CA ASP A 511 -13.08 -13.03 13.97
C ASP A 511 -11.80 -13.09 13.12
N ALA A 512 -11.83 -13.78 11.97
CA ALA A 512 -10.68 -13.87 11.06
C ALA A 512 -10.30 -12.51 10.43
N GLY A 513 -11.29 -11.66 10.14
CA GLY A 513 -11.05 -10.29 9.66
C GLY A 513 -10.51 -9.38 10.76
N TYR A 514 -10.99 -9.56 12.00
CA TYR A 514 -10.51 -8.85 13.18
C TYR A 514 -9.06 -9.21 13.54
N ALA A 515 -8.68 -10.48 13.50
CA ALA A 515 -7.30 -10.91 13.69
C ALA A 515 -6.34 -10.25 12.68
N LYS A 516 -6.76 -10.12 11.42
CA LYS A 516 -6.01 -9.39 10.40
C LYS A 516 -5.90 -7.89 10.71
N MET A 517 -6.93 -7.26 11.27
CA MET A 517 -6.81 -5.88 11.73
C MET A 517 -5.80 -5.77 12.89
N ALA A 518 -5.81 -6.72 13.83
CA ALA A 518 -4.86 -6.76 14.94
C ALA A 518 -3.41 -6.83 14.45
N ASP A 519 -3.12 -7.68 13.45
CA ASP A 519 -1.80 -7.75 12.83
C ASP A 519 -1.40 -6.39 12.20
N ALA A 520 -2.33 -5.71 11.53
CA ALA A 520 -2.04 -4.41 10.93
C ALA A 520 -1.74 -3.33 11.97
N TRP A 521 -2.46 -3.34 13.10
CA TRP A 521 -2.20 -2.44 14.22
C TRP A 521 -0.85 -2.70 14.88
N TYR A 522 -0.52 -3.97 15.09
CA TYR A 522 0.76 -4.39 15.66
C TYR A 522 1.93 -3.94 14.78
N ASP A 523 1.88 -4.20 13.47
CA ASP A 523 2.93 -3.78 12.54
C ASP A 523 3.13 -2.25 12.55
N ALA A 524 2.04 -1.50 12.64
CA ALA A 524 2.08 -0.04 12.72
C ALA A 524 2.68 0.46 14.03
N LEU A 525 2.37 -0.17 15.16
CA LEU A 525 2.95 0.14 16.46
C LEU A 525 4.45 -0.14 16.46
N MET A 526 4.87 -1.29 15.93
CA MET A 526 6.29 -1.64 15.81
C MET A 526 7.04 -0.67 14.89
N ALA A 527 6.40 -0.19 13.82
CA ALA A 527 6.97 0.84 12.96
C ALA A 527 7.11 2.20 13.67
N ALA A 528 6.16 2.57 14.54
CA ALA A 528 6.24 3.77 15.35
C ALA A 528 7.32 3.68 16.45
N GLU A 529 7.44 2.52 17.09
CA GLU A 529 8.52 2.24 18.06
C GLU A 529 9.90 2.32 17.38
N ALA A 530 10.04 1.74 16.19
CA ALA A 530 11.29 1.82 15.43
C ALA A 530 11.70 3.27 15.09
N LYS A 531 10.73 4.19 15.00
CA LYS A 531 10.95 5.63 14.82
C LYS A 531 11.23 6.37 16.14
N GLY A 532 11.11 5.69 17.28
CA GLY A 532 11.23 6.26 18.62
C GLY A 532 10.06 7.17 19.00
N TRP A 533 8.87 6.93 18.44
CA TRP A 533 7.69 7.78 18.65
C TRP A 533 6.86 7.38 19.89
N ILE A 534 7.06 6.16 20.41
CA ILE A 534 6.32 5.66 21.58
C ILE A 534 7.04 6.06 22.86
N GLU A 535 6.49 7.05 23.54
CA GLU A 535 6.94 7.48 24.86
C GLU A 535 6.11 6.83 25.96
N SER A 536 6.59 6.77 27.21
CA SER A 536 5.73 6.33 28.33
C SER A 536 4.49 7.23 28.49
N PRO A 537 3.35 6.73 28.98
CA PRO A 537 2.17 7.56 29.18
C PRO A 537 2.38 8.59 30.31
N LEU A 538 1.64 9.70 30.24
CA LEU A 538 1.48 10.58 31.40
C LEU A 538 0.54 9.92 32.42
N PRO A 539 0.59 10.32 33.71
CA PRO A 539 -0.43 9.91 34.67
C PRO A 539 -1.84 10.26 34.17
N GLU A 540 -2.83 9.42 34.48
CA GLU A 540 -4.22 9.77 34.22
C GLU A 540 -4.64 11.01 35.01
N ASN A 541 -5.55 11.78 34.43
CA ASN A 541 -6.18 12.91 35.08
C ASN A 541 -7.47 12.48 35.77
N GLU A 542 -7.78 13.15 36.88
CA GLU A 542 -9.04 12.97 37.59
C GLU A 542 -10.26 13.25 36.69
N ALA A 543 -11.36 12.57 36.99
CA ALA A 543 -12.65 12.82 36.36
C ALA A 543 -13.05 14.30 36.54
N ASN A 544 -13.13 15.05 35.45
CA ASN A 544 -13.69 16.40 35.45
C ASN A 544 -15.09 16.41 34.82
N GLY A 545 -15.90 17.43 35.11
CA GLY A 545 -17.24 17.60 34.55
C GLY A 545 -17.23 18.03 33.07
N CYS A 546 -16.34 17.45 32.26
CA CYS A 546 -16.21 17.71 30.84
C CYS A 546 -17.51 17.37 30.11
N ASP A 547 -17.94 18.27 29.23
CA ASP A 547 -19.12 18.10 28.39
C ASP A 547 -18.69 17.74 26.95
N PRO A 548 -19.00 16.52 26.46
CA PRO A 548 -18.73 16.13 25.07
C PRO A 548 -19.31 17.08 24.03
N ALA A 549 -20.42 17.76 24.33
CA ALA A 549 -21.04 18.75 23.44
C ALA A 549 -20.20 20.03 23.27
N SER A 550 -19.15 20.21 24.07
CA SER A 550 -18.20 21.32 23.92
C SER A 550 -17.05 21.02 22.94
N SER A 551 -17.05 19.85 22.27
CA SER A 551 -16.05 19.56 21.23
C SER A 551 -16.21 20.56 20.08
N PRO A 552 -15.12 21.19 19.60
CA PRO A 552 -15.16 22.14 18.48
C PRO A 552 -15.30 21.46 17.10
N ILE A 553 -15.58 20.15 17.09
CA ILE A 553 -15.65 19.31 15.90
C ILE A 553 -17.11 18.84 15.78
N ASP A 554 -17.94 19.70 15.20
CA ASP A 554 -19.37 19.45 15.12
C ASP A 554 -19.78 18.48 14.01
N ASP A 555 -20.78 17.65 14.33
CA ASP A 555 -21.63 16.90 13.41
C ASP A 555 -23.07 17.45 13.37
N ASP A 556 -23.31 18.67 13.88
CA ASP A 556 -24.63 19.32 13.98
C ASP A 556 -24.99 20.13 12.70
N PRO A 557 -26.25 20.08 12.20
CA PRO A 557 -26.66 20.72 10.95
C PRO A 557 -26.80 22.25 11.00
N GLY A 558 -26.45 22.91 12.10
CA GLY A 558 -26.44 24.37 12.13
C GLY A 558 -26.11 24.99 13.48
N ASP A 559 -24.87 25.44 13.65
CA ASP A 559 -24.62 26.80 14.15
C ASP A 559 -23.20 27.26 13.82
N SER A 560 -23.16 28.48 13.31
CA SER A 560 -22.08 29.44 13.31
C SER A 560 -21.62 29.82 14.73
N SER A 561 -20.47 29.32 15.20
CA SER A 561 -19.69 30.09 16.19
C SER A 561 -18.20 29.71 16.30
N VAL A 562 -17.33 30.59 15.79
CA VAL A 562 -16.12 30.96 16.53
C VAL A 562 -16.06 32.48 16.55
N GLY A 563 -16.11 33.04 17.76
CA GLY A 563 -16.27 34.46 18.06
C GLY A 563 -15.03 35.32 17.76
N SER A 564 -15.33 36.42 17.07
CA SER A 564 -14.78 37.78 17.12
C SER A 564 -13.67 38.13 18.15
N SER A 565 -12.63 38.79 17.62
CA SER A 565 -12.25 40.13 18.11
C SER A 565 -11.51 40.96 17.03
N ASP A 566 -12.23 41.73 16.21
CA ASP A 566 -11.82 43.09 15.78
C ASP A 566 -13.02 43.83 15.13
N PRO A 567 -13.31 45.12 15.43
CA PRO A 567 -14.47 45.82 14.90
C PRO A 567 -14.11 46.72 13.71
N GLY A 568 -14.78 46.52 12.57
CA GLY A 568 -14.71 47.44 11.44
C GLY A 568 -15.55 46.99 10.25
N GLU A 569 -16.77 47.52 10.16
CA GLU A 569 -17.67 47.70 8.99
C GLU A 569 -17.44 46.86 7.71
N ASN A 570 -18.44 46.04 7.33
CA ASN A 570 -19.41 46.19 6.19
C ASN A 570 -19.87 44.80 5.62
N PRO A 571 -20.95 44.67 4.80
CA PRO A 571 -22.00 43.68 5.00
C PRO A 571 -22.07 42.58 3.90
N ILE A 572 -22.82 41.50 4.19
CA ILE A 572 -23.20 40.38 3.30
C ILE A 572 -22.05 39.38 3.05
N GLY A 573 -21.93 38.34 3.89
CA GLY A 573 -20.89 37.31 3.82
C GLY A 573 -21.28 36.08 3.00
N SER A 574 -20.55 35.83 1.92
CA SER A 574 -20.60 34.64 1.07
C SER A 574 -19.74 33.51 1.67
N SER A 575 -20.25 32.28 1.67
CA SER A 575 -19.49 31.06 1.93
C SER A 575 -18.86 30.59 0.61
N GLY A 576 -17.61 30.96 0.34
CA GLY A 576 -16.95 30.69 -0.93
C GLY A 576 -16.77 29.19 -1.21
N THR A 577 -17.19 28.75 -2.40
CA THR A 577 -16.82 27.43 -2.94
C THR A 577 -15.48 27.53 -3.69
N ALA A 578 -14.82 26.39 -3.96
CA ALA A 578 -13.59 26.38 -4.77
C ALA A 578 -13.78 26.99 -6.17
N LEU A 579 -15.01 26.97 -6.70
CA LEU A 579 -15.35 27.55 -8.00
C LEU A 579 -15.65 29.05 -7.93
N GLY A 580 -15.74 29.63 -6.73
CA GLY A 580 -16.10 31.03 -6.46
C GLY A 580 -17.50 31.21 -5.86
N GLU A 581 -17.92 32.46 -5.67
CA GLU A 581 -19.16 32.82 -4.95
C GLU A 581 -20.43 32.54 -5.77
N GLY A 582 -20.30 32.48 -7.10
CA GLY A 582 -21.38 32.17 -8.03
C GLY A 582 -21.81 30.71 -8.06
N TRP A 583 -21.23 29.86 -7.20
CA TRP A 583 -21.43 28.41 -7.20
C TRP A 583 -21.77 27.91 -5.80
N ARG A 584 -22.65 26.91 -5.69
CA ARG A 584 -22.91 26.18 -4.43
C ARG A 584 -22.51 24.73 -4.57
N ALA A 585 -21.53 24.28 -3.78
CA ALA A 585 -21.12 22.88 -3.75
C ALA A 585 -22.25 21.98 -3.24
N LEU A 586 -22.52 20.88 -3.96
CA LEU A 586 -23.45 19.82 -3.54
C LEU A 586 -22.74 18.57 -3.02
N GLY A 587 -21.44 18.43 -3.31
CA GLY A 587 -20.72 17.19 -3.02
C GLY A 587 -20.97 16.13 -4.09
N VAL A 588 -20.72 14.87 -3.74
CA VAL A 588 -21.00 13.73 -4.63
C VAL A 588 -22.51 13.54 -4.67
N ILE A 589 -23.10 13.68 -5.85
CA ILE A 589 -24.54 13.53 -6.07
C ILE A 589 -24.90 12.14 -6.58
N ALA A 590 -23.95 11.42 -7.21
CA ALA A 590 -24.13 10.02 -7.59
C ALA A 590 -22.83 9.25 -7.25
N PRO A 591 -22.88 8.13 -6.52
CA PRO A 591 -21.67 7.38 -6.16
C PRO A 591 -21.17 6.45 -7.29
N GLY A 592 -21.98 6.22 -8.32
CA GLY A 592 -21.71 5.22 -9.35
C GLY A 592 -22.44 3.89 -9.08
N TYR A 593 -22.68 3.09 -10.12
CA TYR A 593 -23.37 1.78 -9.97
C TYR A 593 -22.45 0.61 -9.56
N GLY A 594 -21.18 0.86 -9.16
CA GLY A 594 -20.21 -0.21 -8.91
C GLY A 594 -19.64 -0.85 -10.20
N THR A 595 -18.96 -2.00 -10.06
CA THR A 595 -18.17 -2.75 -11.08
C THR A 595 -18.33 -2.24 -12.52
N ARG A 596 -17.25 -1.73 -13.16
CA ARG A 596 -17.24 -1.10 -14.50
C ARG A 596 -18.36 -1.57 -15.44
N ILE A 597 -19.48 -0.85 -15.46
CA ILE A 597 -20.42 -0.88 -16.58
C ILE A 597 -20.31 0.44 -17.34
N GLY A 598 -19.18 0.60 -18.05
CA GLY A 598 -19.00 1.59 -19.11
C GLY A 598 -19.04 3.09 -18.73
N ARG A 599 -19.41 3.94 -19.69
CA ARG A 599 -19.25 5.41 -19.66
C ARG A 599 -20.47 6.08 -19.05
N THR A 600 -20.25 7.07 -18.18
CA THR A 600 -21.33 7.84 -17.54
C THR A 600 -21.74 9.02 -18.39
N ILE A 601 -23.07 9.22 -18.51
CA ILE A 601 -23.69 10.32 -19.23
C ILE A 601 -24.78 10.92 -18.32
N ILE A 602 -24.91 12.24 -18.36
CA ILE A 602 -26.00 13.00 -17.73
C ILE A 602 -26.85 13.58 -18.86
N ALA A 603 -28.14 13.24 -18.89
CA ALA A 603 -29.05 13.51 -20.01
C ALA A 603 -30.50 13.53 -19.51
N GLU A 604 -31.37 14.34 -20.09
CA GLU A 604 -32.78 14.43 -19.69
C GLU A 604 -33.60 13.33 -20.40
N LEU A 605 -34.09 12.29 -19.72
CA LEU A 605 -34.82 11.20 -20.37
C LEU A 605 -36.34 11.29 -20.21
N ASN A 606 -36.81 12.03 -19.20
CA ASN A 606 -38.16 11.90 -18.70
C ASN A 606 -39.02 13.18 -18.93
N GLY A 607 -38.40 14.25 -19.39
CA GLY A 607 -38.99 15.53 -19.77
C GLY A 607 -39.41 16.38 -18.58
N ASP A 608 -38.76 16.24 -17.43
CA ASP A 608 -39.05 17.04 -16.23
C ASP A 608 -38.06 18.20 -16.00
N GLN A 609 -37.19 18.45 -16.98
CA GLN A 609 -36.16 19.49 -17.01
C GLN A 609 -35.04 19.25 -15.99
N ARG A 610 -34.90 18.03 -15.47
CA ARG A 610 -33.83 17.61 -14.59
C ARG A 610 -33.04 16.51 -15.28
N ALA A 611 -31.75 16.78 -15.48
CA ALA A 611 -30.90 15.78 -16.11
C ALA A 611 -30.80 14.49 -15.27
N ASP A 612 -30.94 13.36 -15.95
CA ASP A 612 -30.95 12.00 -15.42
C ASP A 612 -29.56 11.35 -15.47
N TYR A 613 -29.36 10.29 -14.68
CA TYR A 613 -28.07 9.61 -14.51
C TYR A 613 -28.01 8.28 -15.27
N LEU A 614 -27.11 8.21 -16.27
CA LEU A 614 -26.96 7.07 -17.17
C LEU A 614 -25.58 6.41 -17.08
N GLN A 615 -25.55 5.09 -17.18
CA GLN A 615 -24.32 4.31 -17.38
C GLN A 615 -24.45 3.49 -18.67
N VAL A 616 -23.69 3.86 -19.69
CA VAL A 616 -23.67 3.21 -21.01
C VAL A 616 -22.61 2.12 -21.03
N ALA A 617 -23.03 0.86 -21.15
CA ALA A 617 -22.18 -0.31 -21.28
C ALA A 617 -21.42 -0.35 -22.63
N ALA A 618 -20.41 -1.21 -22.70
CA ALA A 618 -19.58 -1.35 -23.91
C ALA A 618 -20.37 -1.79 -25.16
N ASP A 619 -21.51 -2.46 -24.98
CA ASP A 619 -22.39 -2.95 -26.06
C ASP A 619 -23.51 -1.98 -26.44
N GLY A 620 -23.44 -0.73 -25.98
CA GLY A 620 -24.43 0.32 -26.24
C GLY A 620 -25.70 0.24 -25.39
N SER A 621 -25.91 -0.83 -24.62
CA SER A 621 -26.98 -0.83 -23.61
C SER A 621 -26.67 0.18 -22.51
N PHE A 622 -27.70 0.70 -21.83
CA PHE A 622 -27.49 1.63 -20.72
C PHE A 622 -28.45 1.38 -19.57
N ARG A 623 -27.96 1.59 -18.34
CA ARG A 623 -28.77 1.67 -17.13
C ARG A 623 -29.13 3.13 -16.89
N ALA A 624 -30.39 3.42 -16.61
CA ALA A 624 -30.87 4.77 -16.31
C ALA A 624 -31.45 4.86 -14.89
N SER A 625 -31.18 5.98 -14.22
CA SER A 625 -31.92 6.43 -13.05
C SER A 625 -32.36 7.86 -13.24
N VAL A 626 -33.65 8.11 -13.03
CA VAL A 626 -34.24 9.44 -13.19
C VAL A 626 -34.03 10.30 -11.94
N ASN A 627 -33.80 11.59 -12.15
CA ASN A 627 -33.66 12.58 -11.10
C ASN A 627 -35.03 13.02 -10.60
N THR A 628 -35.44 12.56 -9.42
CA THR A 628 -36.71 12.97 -8.82
C THR A 628 -36.57 14.10 -7.81
N VAL A 629 -37.68 14.76 -7.48
CA VAL A 629 -37.70 15.90 -6.57
C VAL A 629 -37.42 15.44 -5.12
N GLY A 630 -36.15 15.48 -4.73
CA GLY A 630 -35.67 15.30 -3.37
C GLY A 630 -35.54 16.63 -2.60
N THR A 631 -34.45 16.77 -1.85
CA THR A 631 -34.07 18.03 -1.17
C THR A 631 -33.77 19.13 -2.22
N PRO A 632 -34.13 20.41 -2.00
CA PRO A 632 -33.89 21.48 -2.98
C PRO A 632 -32.44 21.53 -3.49
N GLY A 633 -32.29 21.21 -4.77
CA GLY A 633 -31.01 21.22 -5.47
C GLY A 633 -30.10 20.03 -5.17
N GLN A 634 -30.61 18.90 -4.68
CA GLN A 634 -29.91 17.62 -4.67
C GLN A 634 -30.77 16.55 -5.39
N PRO A 635 -30.19 15.79 -6.33
CA PRO A 635 -30.92 14.72 -7.02
C PRO A 635 -31.34 13.57 -6.10
N ASP A 636 -32.53 13.01 -6.34
CA ASP A 636 -32.94 11.70 -5.79
C ASP A 636 -33.09 10.69 -6.95
N TRP A 637 -32.09 9.81 -7.09
CA TRP A 637 -31.96 8.92 -8.24
C TRP A 637 -32.83 7.68 -8.12
N VAL A 638 -33.86 7.60 -8.96
CA VAL A 638 -34.75 6.43 -9.04
C VAL A 638 -34.37 5.57 -10.23
N ASN A 639 -33.92 4.34 -9.98
CA ASN A 639 -33.59 3.44 -11.08
C ASN A 639 -34.82 3.07 -11.90
N VAL A 640 -34.76 3.32 -13.21
CA VAL A 640 -35.86 3.04 -14.16
C VAL A 640 -35.57 1.87 -15.08
N GLY A 641 -34.46 1.16 -14.89
CA GLY A 641 -34.11 -0.06 -15.60
C GLY A 641 -32.92 0.06 -16.55
N THR A 642 -32.78 -0.96 -17.40
CA THR A 642 -31.72 -1.09 -18.40
C THR A 642 -32.36 -1.18 -19.78
N TYR A 643 -31.82 -0.43 -20.74
CA TYR A 643 -32.36 -0.24 -22.07
C TYR A 643 -31.30 -0.57 -23.12
N LYS A 644 -31.73 -1.12 -24.25
CA LYS A 644 -30.87 -1.38 -25.42
C LYS A 644 -31.61 -1.00 -26.70
N PRO A 645 -31.65 0.30 -27.05
CA PRO A 645 -32.43 0.76 -28.20
C PRO A 645 -31.92 0.27 -29.55
N GLY A 646 -30.59 0.14 -29.70
CA GLY A 646 -29.95 -0.22 -30.95
C GLY A 646 -29.20 -1.55 -30.90
N ASP A 647 -29.26 -2.27 -32.01
CA ASP A 647 -28.42 -3.45 -32.27
C ASP A 647 -27.05 -3.02 -32.83
N ASP A 648 -26.02 -3.84 -32.56
CA ASP A 648 -24.64 -3.67 -33.04
C ASP A 648 -24.04 -2.27 -32.74
N VAL A 649 -24.25 -1.78 -31.52
CA VAL A 649 -23.73 -0.48 -31.05
C VAL A 649 -22.55 -0.67 -30.10
N GLN A 650 -21.54 0.20 -30.21
CA GLN A 650 -20.48 0.30 -29.20
C GLN A 650 -20.76 1.45 -28.23
N GLY A 651 -20.45 1.28 -26.96
CA GLY A 651 -20.76 2.27 -25.92
C GLY A 651 -20.12 3.66 -26.12
N ASP A 652 -19.01 3.74 -26.85
CA ASP A 652 -18.33 5.00 -27.19
C ASP A 652 -19.01 5.76 -28.35
N GLU A 653 -19.89 5.09 -29.11
CA GLU A 653 -20.71 5.70 -30.17
C GLU A 653 -21.97 6.39 -29.63
N VAL A 654 -22.42 6.04 -28.42
CA VAL A 654 -23.69 6.50 -27.85
C VAL A 654 -23.67 8.00 -27.50
N ARG A 655 -24.68 8.75 -27.90
CA ARG A 655 -24.93 10.14 -27.44
C ARG A 655 -26.40 10.30 -27.10
N PHE A 656 -26.73 11.36 -26.38
CA PHE A 656 -28.08 11.74 -26.00
C PHE A 656 -28.28 13.20 -26.42
N ALA A 657 -29.41 13.49 -27.07
CA ALA A 657 -29.76 14.82 -27.56
C ALA A 657 -31.24 14.85 -27.96
N ASP A 658 -31.95 15.95 -27.69
CA ASP A 658 -33.36 16.10 -28.05
C ASP A 658 -33.52 16.55 -29.51
N LEU A 659 -33.75 15.61 -30.44
CA LEU A 659 -33.86 15.93 -31.86
C LEU A 659 -35.27 16.40 -32.27
N ASN A 660 -36.29 16.05 -31.50
CA ASN A 660 -37.69 16.32 -31.81
C ASN A 660 -38.28 17.47 -30.95
N GLY A 661 -37.52 18.02 -30.02
CA GLY A 661 -37.93 19.13 -29.17
C GLY A 661 -39.08 18.81 -28.22
N ASP A 662 -39.22 17.54 -27.80
CA ASP A 662 -40.23 17.13 -26.82
C ASP A 662 -39.76 17.22 -25.37
N GLY A 663 -38.54 17.71 -25.16
CA GLY A 663 -37.86 17.86 -23.88
C GLY A 663 -37.23 16.57 -23.39
N ARG A 664 -37.12 15.52 -24.21
CA ARG A 664 -36.47 14.25 -23.87
C ARG A 664 -35.33 13.99 -24.82
N ASP A 665 -34.17 13.71 -24.26
CA ASP A 665 -33.03 13.30 -25.03
C ASP A 665 -33.26 11.94 -25.69
N ASP A 666 -32.99 11.91 -26.99
CA ASP A 666 -33.04 10.73 -27.84
C ASP A 666 -31.75 9.93 -27.77
N TYR A 667 -31.84 8.61 -27.96
CA TYR A 667 -30.65 7.76 -28.04
C TYR A 667 -30.04 7.84 -29.45
N LEU A 668 -28.81 8.34 -29.52
CA LEU A 668 -28.07 8.50 -30.77
C LEU A 668 -26.89 7.53 -30.87
N VAL A 669 -26.64 7.03 -32.07
CA VAL A 669 -25.43 6.24 -32.41
C VAL A 669 -24.61 7.01 -33.43
N VAL A 670 -23.43 7.47 -33.01
CA VAL A 670 -22.51 8.27 -33.84
C VAL A 670 -21.32 7.42 -34.27
N SER A 671 -21.36 6.99 -35.53
CA SER A 671 -20.31 6.17 -36.14
C SER A 671 -19.02 6.99 -36.34
N SER A 672 -17.88 6.31 -36.48
CA SER A 672 -16.58 6.98 -36.63
C SER A 672 -16.50 8.00 -37.78
N ASP A 673 -17.31 7.82 -38.83
CA ASP A 673 -17.44 8.67 -40.03
C ASP A 673 -18.53 9.75 -39.90
N SER A 674 -18.90 10.10 -38.67
CA SER A 674 -19.91 11.11 -38.32
C SER A 674 -21.37 10.76 -38.64
N LYS A 675 -21.64 9.57 -39.18
CA LYS A 675 -23.02 9.11 -39.40
C LYS A 675 -23.76 8.98 -38.06
N VAL A 676 -24.91 9.65 -37.95
CA VAL A 676 -25.78 9.64 -36.76
C VAL A 676 -27.05 8.85 -37.07
N ARG A 677 -27.30 7.79 -36.31
CA ARG A 677 -28.59 7.11 -36.25
C ARG A 677 -29.33 7.52 -34.98
N ALA A 678 -30.63 7.76 -35.07
CA ALA A 678 -31.46 8.18 -33.93
C ALA A 678 -32.52 7.14 -33.56
N TYR A 679 -32.80 7.07 -32.27
CA TYR A 679 -33.88 6.30 -31.67
C TYR A 679 -34.66 7.25 -30.75
N ILE A 680 -35.88 7.59 -31.15
CA ILE A 680 -36.72 8.57 -30.47
C ILE A 680 -37.17 8.05 -29.12
N ASN A 681 -36.88 8.80 -28.06
CA ASN A 681 -37.36 8.53 -26.73
C ASN A 681 -38.83 8.99 -26.60
N PHE A 682 -39.69 8.14 -26.07
CA PHE A 682 -41.08 8.50 -25.78
C PHE A 682 -41.58 7.77 -24.53
N ARG A 683 -42.68 8.30 -23.97
CA ARG A 683 -43.30 7.74 -22.77
C ARG A 683 -44.16 6.51 -23.14
N GLY A 684 -43.71 5.33 -22.74
CA GLY A 684 -44.44 4.06 -22.86
C GLY A 684 -45.46 3.84 -21.73
N PRO A 685 -46.14 2.67 -21.72
CA PRO A 685 -47.04 2.27 -20.65
C PRO A 685 -46.34 2.28 -19.28
N ASP A 686 -47.09 2.60 -18.23
CA ASP A 686 -46.58 2.72 -16.85
C ASP A 686 -45.42 3.73 -16.67
N ASN A 687 -45.35 4.75 -17.53
CA ASN A 687 -44.30 5.78 -17.55
C ASN A 687 -42.88 5.25 -17.80
N LYS A 688 -42.74 4.07 -18.44
CA LYS A 688 -41.42 3.56 -18.84
C LYS A 688 -40.87 4.31 -20.04
N LEU A 689 -39.53 4.36 -20.14
CA LEU A 689 -38.85 4.87 -21.32
C LEU A 689 -39.00 3.87 -22.47
N GLU A 690 -39.37 4.34 -23.65
CA GLU A 690 -39.38 3.55 -24.87
C GLU A 690 -38.63 4.26 -25.97
N PHE A 691 -38.00 3.49 -26.87
CA PHE A 691 -37.16 4.02 -27.93
C PHE A 691 -37.59 3.47 -29.29
N ALA A 692 -37.94 4.35 -30.22
CA ALA A 692 -38.34 3.99 -31.59
C ALA A 692 -37.23 4.34 -32.58
N HIS A 693 -36.74 3.36 -33.33
CA HIS A 693 -35.75 3.61 -34.38
C HIS A 693 -36.28 4.59 -35.44
N TRP A 694 -35.63 5.73 -35.59
CA TRP A 694 -35.97 6.77 -36.56
C TRP A 694 -35.20 6.59 -37.86
N GLY A 695 -33.94 6.14 -37.78
CA GLY A 695 -33.07 5.94 -38.94
C GLY A 695 -31.82 6.80 -38.90
N THR A 696 -31.18 6.99 -40.06
CA THR A 696 -30.02 7.89 -40.19
C THR A 696 -30.52 9.32 -40.32
N VAL A 697 -30.15 10.19 -39.38
CA VAL A 697 -30.59 11.58 -39.31
C VAL A 697 -29.53 12.56 -39.80
N PHE A 698 -28.26 12.17 -39.79
CA PHE A 698 -27.16 13.02 -40.24
C PHE A 698 -25.99 12.16 -40.77
N GLN A 699 -25.27 12.65 -41.77
CA GLN A 699 -24.00 12.07 -42.21
C GLN A 699 -23.20 13.11 -43.00
N GLU A 700 -21.93 13.28 -42.63
CA GLU A 700 -20.99 14.13 -43.37
C GLU A 700 -19.59 13.52 -43.33
N ALA A 701 -19.15 12.96 -44.45
CA ALA A 701 -17.95 12.12 -44.51
C ALA A 701 -16.62 12.88 -44.27
N SER A 702 -16.65 14.21 -44.24
CA SER A 702 -15.45 15.05 -44.13
C SER A 702 -14.86 15.17 -42.71
N PHE A 703 -15.49 14.59 -41.69
CA PHE A 703 -15.00 14.63 -40.30
C PHE A 703 -15.41 13.41 -39.48
N SER A 704 -14.79 13.28 -38.30
CA SER A 704 -15.00 12.13 -37.40
C SER A 704 -16.03 12.42 -36.31
N ARG A 705 -16.53 11.37 -35.64
CA ARG A 705 -17.39 11.51 -34.46
C ARG A 705 -16.83 12.42 -33.35
N ASN A 706 -15.50 12.48 -33.21
CA ASN A 706 -14.86 13.26 -32.15
C ASN A 706 -15.07 14.77 -32.33
N ASN A 707 -15.34 15.20 -33.56
CA ASN A 707 -15.64 16.59 -33.91
C ASN A 707 -17.07 17.01 -33.57
N LEU A 708 -17.98 16.08 -33.25
CA LEU A 708 -19.39 16.37 -33.06
C LEU A 708 -19.76 16.61 -31.59
N ARG A 709 -20.60 17.63 -31.36
CA ARG A 709 -21.36 17.88 -30.13
C ARG A 709 -22.83 18.11 -30.50
N PHE A 710 -23.72 18.00 -29.52
CA PHE A 710 -25.15 18.22 -29.66
C PHE A 710 -25.57 19.21 -28.59
N ALA A 711 -26.26 20.27 -28.97
CA ALA A 711 -26.82 21.28 -28.07
C ALA A 711 -27.74 22.23 -28.85
N ASP A 712 -28.83 22.69 -28.26
CA ASP A 712 -29.69 23.73 -28.82
C ASP A 712 -28.98 25.10 -28.76
N VAL A 713 -28.36 25.52 -29.87
CA VAL A 713 -27.67 26.83 -29.93
C VAL A 713 -28.59 27.95 -30.40
N THR A 714 -29.88 27.65 -30.58
CA THR A 714 -30.89 28.59 -31.09
C THR A 714 -31.96 28.94 -30.08
N GLY A 715 -32.12 28.14 -29.03
CA GLY A 715 -33.16 28.25 -28.02
C GLY A 715 -34.54 27.82 -28.53
N ASP A 716 -34.60 26.99 -29.57
CA ASP A 716 -35.87 26.55 -30.18
C ASP A 716 -36.37 25.18 -29.66
N GLY A 717 -35.68 24.66 -28.64
CA GLY A 717 -35.94 23.41 -27.94
C GLY A 717 -35.38 22.18 -28.61
N ARG A 718 -34.73 22.29 -29.78
CA ARG A 718 -34.14 21.15 -30.49
C ARG A 718 -32.63 21.25 -30.50
N ASP A 719 -31.98 20.13 -30.23
CA ASP A 719 -30.54 20.05 -30.30
C ASP A 719 -30.03 20.14 -31.74
N ASP A 720 -29.05 21.02 -31.91
CA ASP A 720 -28.30 21.20 -33.15
C ASP A 720 -27.03 20.33 -33.17
N ILE A 721 -26.52 20.03 -34.36
CA ILE A 721 -25.24 19.32 -34.50
C ILE A 721 -24.11 20.33 -34.66
N LEU A 722 -23.15 20.32 -33.75
CA LEU A 722 -22.02 21.24 -33.73
C LEU A 722 -20.73 20.53 -34.16
N ARG A 723 -20.08 21.04 -35.21
CA ARG A 723 -18.77 20.58 -35.67
C ARG A 723 -17.67 21.48 -35.11
N VAL A 724 -16.88 20.95 -34.20
CA VAL A 724 -15.77 21.64 -33.52
C VAL A 724 -14.43 21.32 -34.21
N SER A 725 -13.62 22.35 -34.48
CA SER A 725 -12.26 22.24 -35.04
C SER A 725 -11.22 21.93 -33.96
N ALA A 726 -9.98 21.66 -34.37
CA ALA A 726 -8.87 21.44 -33.45
C ALA A 726 -8.58 22.67 -32.56
N GLU A 727 -8.87 23.87 -33.08
CA GLU A 727 -8.71 25.18 -32.42
C GLU A 727 -9.97 25.62 -31.66
N GLY A 728 -11.00 24.79 -31.61
CA GLY A 728 -12.26 25.10 -30.94
C GLY A 728 -13.23 25.99 -31.74
N ALA A 729 -12.99 26.23 -33.04
CA ALA A 729 -13.96 26.92 -33.89
C ALA A 729 -15.15 25.99 -34.23
N VAL A 730 -16.34 26.56 -34.44
CA VAL A 730 -17.58 25.79 -34.52
C VAL A 730 -18.40 26.17 -35.76
N HIS A 731 -18.85 25.16 -36.50
CA HIS A 731 -19.95 25.27 -37.44
C HIS A 731 -21.17 24.56 -36.86
N ALA A 732 -22.33 25.20 -36.88
CA ALA A 732 -23.58 24.60 -36.41
C ALA A 732 -24.38 24.10 -37.61
N TYR A 733 -24.92 22.89 -37.52
CA TYR A 733 -25.93 22.37 -38.42
C TYR A 733 -27.25 22.48 -37.66
N ARG A 734 -28.04 23.49 -38.00
CA ARG A 734 -29.29 23.79 -37.30
C ARG A 734 -30.37 22.79 -37.63
N ASN A 735 -31.05 22.27 -36.61
CA ASN A 735 -32.15 21.34 -36.73
C ASN A 735 -33.43 22.08 -37.21
N MET A 736 -33.82 21.84 -38.47
CA MET A 736 -34.99 22.46 -39.09
C MET A 736 -36.25 21.60 -39.00
N TRP A 737 -36.30 20.65 -38.07
CA TRP A 737 -37.43 19.74 -37.95
C TRP A 737 -38.75 20.49 -37.70
N ASP A 738 -39.76 20.17 -38.51
CA ASP A 738 -41.12 20.67 -38.38
C ASP A 738 -42.07 19.50 -38.05
N PRO A 739 -42.64 19.43 -36.83
CA PRO A 739 -43.57 18.37 -36.46
C PRO A 739 -44.84 18.34 -37.33
N THR A 740 -45.22 19.46 -37.96
CA THR A 740 -46.40 19.53 -38.84
C THR A 740 -46.16 18.90 -40.22
N SER A 741 -44.90 18.75 -40.62
CA SER A 741 -44.51 18.06 -41.86
C SER A 741 -44.69 16.53 -41.81
N GLN A 742 -44.92 15.96 -40.61
CA GLN A 742 -45.05 14.51 -40.39
C GLN A 742 -46.37 13.88 -40.84
N GLN A 743 -47.41 14.63 -41.24
CA GLN A 743 -48.73 14.05 -41.53
C GLN A 743 -48.82 13.20 -42.83
N VAL A 744 -47.73 13.01 -43.58
CA VAL A 744 -47.80 12.39 -44.93
C VAL A 744 -47.13 11.00 -45.01
N SER A 745 -46.46 10.51 -43.95
CA SER A 745 -45.60 9.32 -44.02
C SER A 745 -45.73 8.42 -42.78
N SER A 746 -45.92 7.12 -42.97
CA SER A 746 -45.93 6.09 -41.91
C SER A 746 -44.54 5.73 -41.36
N GLN A 747 -43.52 6.51 -41.75
CA GLN A 747 -42.16 6.45 -41.25
C GLN A 747 -41.74 7.86 -40.82
N PRO A 748 -41.14 8.02 -39.65
CA PRO A 748 -40.71 9.34 -39.19
C PRO A 748 -39.60 9.85 -40.13
N GLN A 749 -39.74 11.07 -40.64
CA GLN A 749 -38.78 11.68 -41.57
C GLN A 749 -37.65 12.35 -40.76
N PRO A 750 -36.38 12.16 -41.12
CA PRO A 750 -35.27 12.79 -40.42
C PRO A 750 -35.33 14.33 -40.58
N PRO A 751 -34.77 15.09 -39.62
CA PRO A 751 -34.68 16.54 -39.70
C PRO A 751 -33.91 17.01 -40.94
N ASP A 752 -34.36 18.11 -41.54
CA ASP A 752 -33.55 18.89 -42.46
C ASP A 752 -32.51 19.68 -41.65
N TRP A 753 -31.29 19.81 -42.17
CA TRP A 753 -30.19 20.52 -41.50
C TRP A 753 -29.78 21.77 -42.27
N GLN A 754 -29.71 22.91 -41.58
CA GLN A 754 -29.19 24.15 -42.16
C GLN A 754 -27.80 24.48 -41.62
N LEU A 755 -26.79 24.46 -42.49
CA LEU A 755 -25.42 24.80 -42.11
C LEU A 755 -25.24 26.29 -41.85
N TRP A 756 -24.81 26.62 -40.64
CA TRP A 756 -24.35 27.92 -40.20
C TRP A 756 -22.82 27.91 -40.05
N LEU A 757 -22.14 28.53 -41.03
CA LEU A 757 -20.69 28.57 -41.05
C LEU A 757 -20.13 29.54 -40.00
N ASN A 758 -19.05 29.14 -39.32
CA ASN A 758 -18.32 29.96 -38.35
C ASN A 758 -19.24 30.55 -37.27
N TRP A 759 -20.20 29.76 -36.81
CA TRP A 759 -21.13 30.16 -35.75
C TRP A 759 -20.35 30.66 -34.52
N ALA A 760 -19.26 29.97 -34.14
CA ALA A 760 -18.25 30.46 -33.22
C ALA A 760 -16.85 30.39 -33.84
N GLY A 761 -16.07 31.48 -33.76
CA GLY A 761 -14.72 31.56 -34.35
C GLY A 761 -13.63 30.83 -33.56
N GLY A 762 -13.95 30.29 -32.38
CA GLY A 762 -12.98 29.79 -31.41
C GLY A 762 -12.36 30.91 -30.57
N THR A 763 -11.72 30.53 -29.46
CA THR A 763 -11.12 31.46 -28.50
C THR A 763 -9.66 31.10 -28.25
N GLN A 764 -8.85 32.08 -27.83
CA GLN A 764 -7.43 31.84 -27.56
C GLN A 764 -7.27 30.79 -26.44
N GLY A 765 -6.42 29.78 -26.68
CA GLY A 765 -6.19 28.68 -25.74
C GLY A 765 -7.30 27.62 -25.71
N SER A 766 -8.27 27.69 -26.62
CA SER A 766 -9.26 26.62 -26.78
C SER A 766 -8.73 25.48 -27.64
N SER A 767 -9.41 24.34 -27.56
CA SER A 767 -9.16 23.16 -28.38
C SER A 767 -10.43 22.32 -28.49
N LEU A 768 -10.41 21.31 -29.36
CA LEU A 768 -11.50 20.33 -29.47
C LEU A 768 -11.94 19.73 -28.11
N GLU A 769 -10.98 19.49 -27.22
CA GLU A 769 -11.19 18.88 -25.89
C GLU A 769 -11.64 19.89 -24.83
N ALA A 770 -11.33 21.18 -25.03
CA ALA A 770 -11.62 22.24 -24.07
C ALA A 770 -13.06 22.77 -24.17
N VAL A 771 -13.75 22.56 -25.30
CA VAL A 771 -15.07 23.15 -25.55
C VAL A 771 -16.21 22.25 -25.03
N ARG A 772 -17.16 22.87 -24.31
CA ARG A 772 -18.47 22.31 -23.94
C ARG A 772 -19.57 23.30 -24.37
N PHE A 773 -20.79 22.81 -24.51
CA PHE A 773 -21.98 23.61 -24.80
C PHE A 773 -23.06 23.28 -23.79
N ALA A 774 -23.57 24.30 -23.12
CA ALA A 774 -24.68 24.21 -22.18
C ALA A 774 -25.20 25.63 -21.90
N ASP A 775 -26.48 25.77 -21.56
CA ASP A 775 -27.06 27.05 -21.17
C ASP A 775 -26.60 27.43 -19.75
N GLY A 776 -25.62 28.32 -19.64
CA GLY A 776 -24.99 28.68 -18.38
C GLY A 776 -25.70 29.79 -17.61
N ASP A 777 -26.49 30.62 -18.29
CA ASP A 777 -27.19 31.75 -17.66
C ASP A 777 -28.72 31.60 -17.62
N GLY A 778 -29.25 30.57 -18.28
CA GLY A 778 -30.65 30.18 -18.27
C GLY A 778 -31.50 30.96 -19.28
N ASP A 779 -30.92 31.44 -20.37
CA ASP A 779 -31.63 32.22 -21.39
C ASP A 779 -32.20 31.38 -22.55
N GLY A 780 -31.93 30.08 -22.55
CA GLY A 780 -32.42 29.06 -23.48
C GLY A 780 -31.33 28.53 -24.42
N PRO A 781 -30.70 29.38 -25.27
CA PRO A 781 -29.61 28.96 -26.15
C PRO A 781 -28.37 28.47 -25.38
N ALA A 782 -27.76 27.38 -25.84
CA ALA A 782 -26.51 26.90 -25.26
C ALA A 782 -25.34 27.89 -25.48
N ASP A 783 -24.53 28.06 -24.44
CA ASP A 783 -23.34 28.89 -24.43
C ASP A 783 -22.09 28.13 -24.88
N TYR A 784 -21.06 28.86 -25.29
CA TYR A 784 -19.73 28.28 -25.50
C TYR A 784 -18.94 28.34 -24.20
N LEU A 785 -18.58 27.17 -23.65
CA LEU A 785 -17.82 27.05 -22.40
C LEU A 785 -16.41 26.52 -22.69
N GLN A 786 -15.39 27.32 -22.35
CA GLN A 786 -13.98 26.95 -22.47
C GLN A 786 -13.46 26.43 -21.12
N VAL A 787 -13.14 25.14 -21.05
CA VAL A 787 -12.66 24.47 -19.83
C VAL A 787 -11.13 24.37 -19.83
N GLY A 788 -10.51 24.99 -18.84
CA GLY A 788 -9.07 24.95 -18.57
C GLY A 788 -8.60 23.57 -18.09
N GLY A 789 -7.30 23.30 -18.18
CA GLY A 789 -6.74 21.97 -17.81
C GLY A 789 -6.98 21.55 -16.36
N ASP A 790 -7.13 22.52 -15.46
CA ASP A 790 -7.43 22.40 -14.03
C ASP A 790 -8.93 22.47 -13.69
N GLY A 791 -9.79 22.49 -14.72
CA GLY A 791 -11.24 22.53 -14.58
C GLY A 791 -11.82 23.95 -14.40
N SER A 792 -11.01 25.01 -14.48
CA SER A 792 -11.50 26.39 -14.56
C SER A 792 -12.33 26.63 -15.83
N VAL A 793 -13.21 27.65 -15.83
CA VAL A 793 -14.13 27.90 -16.94
C VAL A 793 -14.17 29.38 -17.32
N HIS A 794 -14.03 29.66 -18.62
CA HIS A 794 -14.45 30.92 -19.22
C HIS A 794 -15.71 30.66 -20.05
N ALA A 795 -16.80 31.38 -19.76
CA ALA A 795 -18.05 31.28 -20.49
C ALA A 795 -18.13 32.39 -21.56
N PHE A 796 -18.73 32.07 -22.69
CA PHE A 796 -19.03 33.01 -23.77
C PHE A 796 -20.52 32.86 -24.06
N LEU A 797 -21.31 33.76 -23.48
CA LEU A 797 -22.76 33.65 -23.44
C LEU A 797 -23.36 33.95 -24.83
N ASN A 798 -24.25 33.08 -25.30
CA ASN A 798 -24.77 33.11 -26.66
C ASN A 798 -25.90 34.13 -26.81
N ARG A 799 -25.62 35.27 -27.46
CA ARG A 799 -26.63 36.29 -27.81
C ARG A 799 -27.02 36.23 -29.28
N GLY A 800 -27.07 35.03 -29.83
CA GLY A 800 -27.54 34.75 -31.18
C GLY A 800 -26.45 34.42 -32.22
N GLY A 801 -25.20 34.11 -31.81
CA GLY A 801 -24.14 33.55 -32.66
C GLY A 801 -23.66 34.35 -33.90
N GLY A 802 -22.52 34.00 -34.51
CA GLY A 802 -22.23 34.33 -35.92
C GLY A 802 -21.59 35.68 -36.32
N GLY A 803 -20.98 36.44 -35.40
CA GLY A 803 -20.05 37.55 -35.73
C GLY A 803 -20.62 38.98 -35.64
N ASN A 804 -19.78 39.91 -35.15
CA ASN A 804 -20.06 41.30 -34.67
C ASN A 804 -20.58 41.44 -33.21
N GLY A 805 -20.09 40.62 -32.28
CA GLY A 805 -20.33 40.81 -30.84
C GLY A 805 -21.49 40.01 -30.26
N SER A 806 -21.96 38.97 -30.95
CA SER A 806 -23.05 38.09 -30.51
C SER A 806 -22.70 37.12 -29.38
N PHE A 807 -21.45 37.12 -28.89
CA PHE A 807 -21.07 36.40 -27.68
C PHE A 807 -20.62 37.37 -26.60
N GLU A 808 -21.15 37.22 -25.41
CA GLU A 808 -20.75 37.99 -24.24
C GLU A 808 -19.73 37.21 -23.42
N ALA A 809 -18.47 37.66 -23.39
CA ALA A 809 -17.42 36.96 -22.65
C ALA A 809 -17.54 37.18 -21.13
N ARG A 810 -17.57 36.08 -20.37
CA ARG A 810 -17.50 36.03 -18.92
C ARG A 810 -16.29 35.21 -18.49
N HIS A 811 -15.19 35.91 -18.25
CA HIS A 811 -13.95 35.26 -17.83
C HIS A 811 -14.00 34.84 -16.36
N ASN A 812 -13.39 33.70 -16.02
CA ASN A 812 -13.37 33.15 -14.67
C ASN A 812 -14.77 32.83 -14.13
N TRP A 813 -15.70 32.50 -15.05
CA TRP A 813 -17.06 32.08 -14.74
C TRP A 813 -17.08 31.00 -13.66
N ALA A 814 -16.12 30.07 -13.69
CA ALA A 814 -15.73 29.23 -12.57
C ALA A 814 -14.21 29.26 -12.37
N TYR A 815 -13.77 29.37 -11.11
CA TYR A 815 -12.37 29.19 -10.74
C TYR A 815 -11.94 27.72 -10.86
N ALA A 816 -10.64 27.45 -10.67
CA ALA A 816 -10.08 26.12 -10.77
C ALA A 816 -10.72 25.16 -9.77
N SER A 817 -11.33 24.10 -10.28
CA SER A 817 -11.89 23.02 -9.45
C SER A 817 -10.80 22.07 -8.92
N ASN A 818 -9.60 22.14 -9.51
CA ASN A 818 -8.49 21.19 -9.36
C ASN A 818 -8.82 19.78 -9.90
N TYR A 819 -9.88 19.65 -10.70
CA TYR A 819 -10.19 18.42 -11.43
C TYR A 819 -9.80 18.54 -12.90
N PRO A 820 -9.16 17.52 -13.49
CA PRO A 820 -8.83 17.54 -14.92
C PRO A 820 -10.07 17.74 -15.80
N ARG A 821 -9.97 18.60 -16.81
CA ARG A 821 -11.06 18.94 -17.76
C ARG A 821 -11.81 17.76 -18.38
N GLN A 822 -11.15 16.60 -18.50
CA GLN A 822 -11.75 15.40 -19.08
C GLN A 822 -12.94 14.87 -18.25
N TYR A 823 -12.99 15.21 -16.96
CA TYR A 823 -14.09 14.85 -16.07
C TYR A 823 -15.17 15.93 -15.99
N VAL A 824 -14.93 17.11 -16.55
CA VAL A 824 -15.85 18.25 -16.42
C VAL A 824 -16.96 18.19 -17.47
N GLN A 825 -18.21 18.20 -16.97
CA GLN A 825 -19.45 18.22 -17.76
C GLN A 825 -20.40 19.29 -17.20
N PHE A 826 -21.42 19.64 -17.99
CA PHE A 826 -22.44 20.61 -17.62
C PHE A 826 -23.82 20.05 -17.97
N ALA A 827 -24.75 20.12 -17.02
CA ALA A 827 -26.15 19.74 -17.21
C ALA A 827 -26.97 20.36 -16.07
N ASP A 828 -28.24 20.69 -16.32
CA ASP A 828 -29.14 21.18 -15.29
C ASP A 828 -29.67 20.00 -14.45
N ILE A 829 -29.05 19.77 -13.29
CA ILE A 829 -29.51 18.74 -12.34
C ILE A 829 -30.55 19.31 -11.36
N SER A 830 -30.72 20.62 -11.35
CA SER A 830 -31.54 21.36 -10.39
C SER A 830 -32.93 21.69 -10.93
N GLY A 831 -33.12 21.64 -12.25
CA GLY A 831 -34.32 22.02 -12.98
C GLY A 831 -34.63 23.51 -12.89
N ASP A 832 -33.62 24.36 -12.76
CA ASP A 832 -33.76 25.82 -12.68
C ASP A 832 -33.48 26.54 -14.02
N GLY A 833 -33.20 25.76 -15.07
CA GLY A 833 -32.89 26.22 -16.42
C GLY A 833 -31.40 26.50 -16.63
N LYS A 834 -30.55 26.44 -15.60
CA LYS A 834 -29.12 26.70 -15.73
C LYS A 834 -28.32 25.42 -15.63
N ALA A 835 -27.33 25.30 -16.50
CA ALA A 835 -26.39 24.20 -16.44
C ALA A 835 -25.50 24.31 -15.19
N ASP A 836 -25.46 23.23 -14.42
CA ASP A 836 -24.64 23.07 -13.24
C ASP A 836 -23.26 22.51 -13.60
N TYR A 837 -22.26 22.75 -12.74
CA TYR A 837 -20.90 22.24 -12.95
C TYR A 837 -20.78 20.83 -12.37
N LEU A 838 -20.40 19.87 -13.20
CA LEU A 838 -20.28 18.46 -12.83
C LEU A 838 -18.85 17.95 -13.03
N VAL A 839 -18.39 17.12 -12.10
CA VAL A 839 -17.19 16.27 -12.24
C VAL A 839 -17.64 14.82 -12.27
N VAL A 840 -17.51 14.19 -13.43
CA VAL A 840 -17.95 12.83 -13.73
C VAL A 840 -16.73 11.92 -13.85
N TYR A 841 -16.58 10.98 -12.91
CA TYR A 841 -15.43 10.07 -12.83
C TYR A 841 -15.65 8.76 -13.61
N ASP A 842 -14.54 8.12 -13.95
CA ASP A 842 -14.53 6.73 -14.39
C ASP A 842 -15.10 5.82 -13.29
N GLY A 843 -16.08 4.98 -13.63
CA GLY A 843 -16.85 4.18 -12.66
C GLY A 843 -18.18 4.81 -12.25
N GLY A 844 -18.42 6.06 -12.66
CA GLY A 844 -19.72 6.71 -12.64
C GLY A 844 -20.07 7.51 -11.41
N SER A 845 -19.10 7.80 -10.54
CA SER A 845 -19.30 8.81 -9.51
C SER A 845 -19.43 10.21 -10.15
N VAL A 846 -20.34 11.03 -9.63
CA VAL A 846 -20.61 12.40 -10.08
C VAL A 846 -20.61 13.33 -8.87
N ARG A 847 -19.81 14.39 -8.94
CA ARG A 847 -19.81 15.51 -8.00
C ARG A 847 -20.35 16.76 -8.67
N ALA A 848 -21.12 17.58 -7.96
CA ALA A 848 -21.79 18.73 -8.55
C ALA A 848 -21.67 20.03 -7.74
N TRP A 849 -21.80 21.14 -8.45
CA TRP A 849 -21.96 22.48 -7.92
C TRP A 849 -23.10 23.18 -8.65
N LEU A 850 -24.07 23.69 -7.89
CA LEU A 850 -25.17 24.46 -8.48
C LEU A 850 -24.70 25.81 -8.96
N ASN A 851 -25.15 26.16 -10.14
CA ASN A 851 -24.89 27.46 -10.76
C ASN A 851 -25.84 28.53 -10.18
N ARG A 852 -25.26 29.54 -9.52
CA ARG A 852 -26.00 30.70 -8.99
C ARG A 852 -25.80 31.95 -9.83
N GLY A 853 -25.35 31.79 -11.07
CA GLY A 853 -25.09 32.86 -12.04
C GLY A 853 -23.61 33.07 -12.38
N GLY A 854 -22.74 32.11 -12.08
CA GLY A 854 -21.29 32.24 -12.27
C GLY A 854 -20.65 33.35 -11.42
N ASN A 855 -19.32 33.47 -11.49
CA ASN A 855 -18.58 34.53 -10.79
C ASN A 855 -18.62 35.89 -11.50
#